data_AF-A0A9E5RCQ9-F1
#
_entry.id   AF-A0A9E5RCQ9-F1
#
_cell.length_a   1.000
_cell.length_b   1.000
_cell.length_c   1.000
_cell.angle_alpha   90.00
_cell.angle_beta   90.00
_cell.angle_gamma   90.00
#
_symmetry.space_group_name_H-M   'P 1'
#
loop_
_entity.id
_entity.type
_entity.pdbx_description
1 polymer ?
#
loop_
_entity_poly.entity_id
_entity_poly.type
_entity_poly.pdbx_seq_one_letter_code
_entity_poly.pdbx_strand_id
1 'polypeptide(L)'
;MKLTDYLFLTGLLASVAGSFPAIAQTSETDTPELTNAPTEIGSATDLVIPSRLGVEYSTSGGGFDGLTQFEGFVPLRQDPGQNITFLVPRFLLDNSGNIGGSLLLGHRFYSQSYNRILGGYLAFDSRETDNNTFHQLGLGLESLGETWDFRINGYIPLGDSRQLADEQRFDTGLDISSGFEENLLVLSSRREQQINRLYEASLFGLDAEAGVKLAEWDNGNGDLRAFGGLYFYDAVGTDGTLGWRLRLEARPTQNLRLGLMLQEDDIFGTNVVASAGLTWPRVRPRGPITEVEDVPARLGEAIVRIPTIPIDTQEESKTIVDEVIEPLMNPEEEQPYRFVHVSLGRQTQGDGTFENPFGTVEEALEDTRSDGNNIVYIDGGNNPDIPAFTIPDRVRVLSQGPVQLLAGLPFPGFPEAPARLPFSPVVNYDDGILVRLPLSGDGNFPRIQDAGVADLVRMGDRTVLSGFRIANATDNAIVANRVENVEIRDNTITNAGERGIFLNQVTGSVVLFDNIITESQGSSGSGQGILIRNSIDGDVEVTIRGHQIVGNRIGIEISALGSLTQGFDPQQIVDIDNTDLLNSSEQALIAIANNSGNQQIAFRNGNILNSGAEGLLAQATNIGSQELTLENTIVRGSMGDGIRVQSGTFNGVSTAAQEVFIRRNQIVNNGGDGISIESNEVAAQELAIDANVIQGNGGAGIRGAANNSSFQEYVTDSANSSSGISNNVISDNGAQGITLAANGSATLITDIQGNSVSNNAAVNNSEVEVTANSDTTDVCAVLNSNSSATGIRLNNNSLGTPGFFEVGDLSTVSARNIGQIFLEPGPSVFTDKAGFSSCFRN
;
A
#
# COMPACT_ATOMS: atom_id res chain seq x y z
N MET A 1 32.89 15.08 25.98
CA MET A 1 32.72 16.00 27.12
C MET A 1 33.92 15.76 28.07
N LYS A 2 34.76 16.79 28.31
CA LYS A 2 35.81 16.96 29.35
C LYS A 2 36.53 15.69 29.85
N LEU A 3 37.76 15.33 29.46
CA LEU A 3 39.07 15.94 29.80
C LEU A 3 39.16 16.64 31.17
N THR A 4 39.07 15.87 32.26
CA THR A 4 39.67 16.11 33.59
C THR A 4 39.17 15.03 34.53
N ASP A 5 40.02 14.06 34.92
CA ASP A 5 39.98 13.32 36.22
C ASP A 5 40.92 12.09 36.24
N TYR A 6 42.14 12.21 35.70
CA TYR A 6 43.23 11.24 35.94
C TYR A 6 44.44 11.97 36.53
N LEU A 7 44.26 12.51 37.74
CA LEU A 7 45.34 13.13 38.51
C LEU A 7 45.29 12.73 39.99
N PHE A 8 45.00 11.47 40.31
CA PHE A 8 45.11 10.97 41.69
C PHE A 8 45.42 9.46 41.75
N LEU A 9 46.46 8.99 41.05
CA LEU A 9 47.10 7.71 41.41
C LEU A 9 48.54 7.55 40.83
N THR A 10 49.32 8.63 40.80
CA THR A 10 50.77 8.57 40.52
C THR A 10 51.63 8.71 41.79
N GLY A 11 51.00 8.65 42.96
CA GLY A 11 51.62 8.91 44.26
C GLY A 11 51.87 7.66 45.12
N LEU A 12 52.34 6.54 44.57
CA LEU A 12 52.86 5.45 45.41
C LEU A 12 53.80 4.47 44.69
N LEU A 13 54.77 4.94 43.90
CA LEU A 13 55.84 4.08 43.36
C LEU A 13 57.20 4.80 43.22
N ALA A 14 57.42 5.86 43.99
CA ALA A 14 58.68 6.61 44.00
C ALA A 14 59.29 6.70 45.41
N SER A 15 59.79 5.58 45.94
CA SER A 15 60.80 5.61 47.03
C SER A 15 61.42 4.23 47.34
N VAL A 16 62.16 3.63 46.41
CA VAL A 16 63.28 2.72 46.77
C VAL A 16 64.41 2.90 45.76
N ALA A 17 65.04 4.09 45.77
CA ALA A 17 66.37 4.27 45.22
C ALA A 17 67.36 4.19 46.39
N GLY A 18 67.71 2.97 46.76
CA GLY A 18 68.75 2.67 47.75
C GLY A 18 70.09 2.42 47.03
N SER A 19 71.00 3.35 47.20
CA SER A 19 72.42 3.33 46.83
C SER A 19 73.15 2.02 47.16
N PHE A 20 73.84 1.43 46.17
CA PHE A 20 74.87 0.40 46.40
C PHE A 20 76.22 1.08 46.69
N PRO A 21 76.97 0.70 47.76
CA PRO A 21 78.39 1.00 47.83
C PRO A 21 79.21 -0.14 47.23
N ALA A 22 80.17 0.22 46.39
CA ALA A 22 81.30 -0.62 46.00
C ALA A 22 82.23 -0.83 47.22
N ILE A 23 82.70 -2.06 47.45
CA ILE A 23 83.82 -2.35 48.35
C ILE A 23 84.81 -3.29 47.65
N ALA A 24 86.07 -2.91 47.79
CA ALA A 24 87.26 -3.40 47.10
C ALA A 24 87.84 -4.70 47.69
N GLN A 25 88.73 -5.31 46.89
CA GLN A 25 89.66 -6.37 47.26
C GLN A 25 90.48 -6.05 48.52
N THR A 26 90.66 -7.07 49.37
CA THR A 26 91.90 -7.26 50.13
C THR A 26 92.32 -8.72 50.10
N SER A 27 93.58 -8.92 49.73
CA SER A 27 94.35 -10.16 49.79
C SER A 27 94.78 -10.43 51.22
N GLU A 28 94.67 -11.66 51.70
CA GLU A 28 95.67 -12.23 52.61
C GLU A 28 95.70 -13.75 52.53
N THR A 29 96.92 -14.24 52.33
CA THR A 29 97.38 -15.63 52.36
C THR A 29 97.44 -16.16 53.80
N ASP A 30 96.93 -17.36 54.04
CA ASP A 30 97.64 -18.36 54.83
C ASP A 30 97.15 -19.77 54.53
N THR A 31 98.09 -20.68 54.30
CA THR A 31 97.94 -22.14 54.21
C THR A 31 98.72 -22.75 55.37
N PRO A 32 98.29 -23.89 55.96
CA PRO A 32 98.84 -25.15 55.45
C PRO A 32 97.89 -26.38 55.49
N GLU A 33 98.08 -27.23 54.47
CA GLU A 33 98.17 -28.72 54.47
C GLU A 33 97.19 -29.58 55.30
N LEU A 34 96.70 -30.75 54.89
CA LEU A 34 96.84 -31.67 53.75
C LEU A 34 95.80 -32.79 54.02
N THR A 35 95.15 -33.35 53.00
CA THR A 35 95.06 -34.82 52.74
C THR A 35 94.03 -35.16 51.65
N ASN A 36 94.43 -36.10 50.79
CA ASN A 36 93.85 -36.51 49.51
C ASN A 36 92.50 -37.26 49.60
N ALA A 37 91.62 -37.07 48.62
CA ALA A 37 91.22 -38.05 47.58
C ALA A 37 89.79 -37.78 47.06
N PRO A 38 89.48 -38.15 45.79
CA PRO A 38 88.53 -37.42 44.95
C PRO A 38 87.12 -38.00 44.99
N THR A 39 86.12 -37.14 44.77
CA THR A 39 84.84 -37.56 44.18
C THR A 39 84.38 -36.42 43.28
N GLU A 40 84.27 -36.71 41.98
CA GLU A 40 83.74 -35.79 40.98
C GLU A 40 82.35 -35.29 41.41
N ILE A 41 82.21 -33.97 41.55
CA ILE A 41 80.93 -33.27 41.64
C ILE A 41 80.89 -32.36 40.41
N GLY A 42 79.79 -32.44 39.67
CA GLY A 42 79.60 -31.84 38.35
C GLY A 42 80.11 -30.41 38.22
N SER A 43 80.79 -30.15 37.12
CA SER A 43 81.22 -28.80 36.73
C SER A 43 79.99 -27.99 36.32
N ALA A 44 79.98 -26.68 36.63
CA ALA A 44 78.95 -25.72 36.22
C ALA A 44 78.62 -25.73 34.70
N THR A 45 79.46 -26.37 33.87
CA THR A 45 79.20 -26.68 32.45
C THR A 45 78.02 -27.60 32.18
N ASP A 46 77.51 -28.35 33.17
CA ASP A 46 76.42 -29.31 32.99
C ASP A 46 75.01 -28.68 33.06
N LEU A 47 74.90 -27.40 33.44
CA LEU A 47 73.63 -26.66 33.58
C LEU A 47 73.24 -25.81 32.36
N VAL A 48 73.63 -26.23 31.15
CA VAL A 48 73.27 -25.54 29.90
C VAL A 48 71.82 -25.82 29.52
N ILE A 49 71.01 -24.76 29.39
CA ILE A 49 69.62 -24.86 28.95
C ILE A 49 69.59 -24.95 27.42
N PRO A 50 69.03 -26.02 26.82
CA PRO A 50 68.92 -26.15 25.37
C PRO A 50 67.73 -25.34 24.83
N SER A 51 67.72 -25.13 23.50
CA SER A 51 66.49 -24.75 22.82
C SER A 51 65.47 -25.88 22.93
N ARG A 52 64.19 -25.53 23.05
CA ARG A 52 63.10 -26.51 23.19
C ARG A 52 61.83 -26.04 22.50
N LEU A 53 61.00 -27.01 22.15
CA LEU A 53 59.67 -26.83 21.60
C LEU A 53 58.66 -27.44 22.57
N GLY A 54 57.53 -26.76 22.75
CA GLY A 54 56.42 -27.22 23.56
C GLY A 54 55.12 -27.14 22.80
N VAL A 55 54.20 -28.05 23.13
CA VAL A 55 52.79 -27.97 22.76
C VAL A 55 51.97 -28.09 24.02
N GLU A 56 51.00 -27.20 24.23
CA GLU A 56 50.08 -27.24 25.36
C GLU A 56 48.66 -27.00 24.88
N TYR A 57 47.72 -27.83 25.33
CA TYR A 57 46.30 -27.57 25.18
C TYR A 57 45.72 -27.11 26.50
N SER A 58 44.87 -26.08 26.47
CA SER A 58 44.06 -25.63 27.61
C SER A 58 42.59 -25.60 27.21
N THR A 59 41.69 -26.00 28.11
CA THR A 59 40.24 -25.80 27.93
C THR A 59 39.89 -24.32 27.96
N SER A 60 38.65 -23.96 27.62
CA SER A 60 38.17 -22.58 27.73
C SER A 60 38.25 -22.08 29.18
N GLY A 61 38.40 -20.77 29.33
CA GLY A 61 38.45 -20.08 30.61
C GLY A 61 37.94 -18.65 30.48
N GLY A 62 38.07 -17.87 31.56
CA GLY A 62 37.58 -16.50 31.58
C GLY A 62 38.26 -15.65 30.50
N GLY A 63 37.47 -15.22 29.52
CA GLY A 63 37.88 -14.35 28.42
C GLY A 63 38.57 -15.05 27.26
N PHE A 64 38.62 -16.38 27.20
CA PHE A 64 39.21 -17.09 26.06
C PHE A 64 38.66 -18.50 25.84
N ASP A 65 38.60 -18.90 24.57
CA ASP A 65 38.25 -20.25 24.17
C ASP A 65 39.39 -21.23 24.39
N GLY A 66 39.06 -22.53 24.47
CA GLY A 66 40.08 -23.57 24.58
C GLY A 66 41.06 -23.47 23.44
N LEU A 67 42.36 -23.55 23.74
CA LEU A 67 43.42 -23.22 22.80
C LEU A 67 44.58 -24.20 22.84
N THR A 68 45.16 -24.43 21.67
CA THR A 68 46.42 -25.12 21.48
C THR A 68 47.54 -24.09 21.29
N GLN A 69 48.53 -24.15 22.16
CA GLN A 69 49.72 -23.31 22.14
C GLN A 69 50.91 -24.13 21.63
N PHE A 70 51.63 -23.60 20.65
CA PHE A 70 52.96 -24.06 20.24
C PHE A 70 54.00 -23.03 20.71
N GLU A 71 54.93 -23.46 21.57
CA GLU A 71 55.96 -22.59 22.16
C GLU A 71 57.35 -23.02 21.68
N GLY A 72 58.20 -22.06 21.31
CA GLY A 72 59.65 -22.26 21.23
C GLY A 72 60.36 -21.49 22.34
N PHE A 73 61.30 -22.10 23.05
CA PHE A 73 62.19 -21.39 23.97
C PHE A 73 63.60 -21.41 23.42
N VAL A 74 64.16 -20.23 23.16
CA VAL A 74 65.44 -20.06 22.49
C VAL A 74 66.39 -19.27 23.39
N PRO A 75 67.37 -19.93 24.03
CA PRO A 75 68.46 -19.24 24.74
C PRO A 75 69.24 -18.36 23.77
N LEU A 76 69.26 -17.04 24.00
CA LEU A 76 70.05 -16.09 23.21
C LEU A 76 71.46 -15.92 23.78
N ARG A 77 71.56 -15.89 25.11
CA ARG A 77 72.81 -15.78 25.87
C ARG A 77 72.62 -16.47 27.21
N GLN A 78 73.57 -17.30 27.64
CA GLN A 78 73.53 -17.93 28.94
C GLN A 78 74.92 -18.06 29.55
N ASP A 79 75.03 -17.76 30.84
CA ASP A 79 76.14 -18.17 31.68
C ASP A 79 75.65 -19.38 32.49
N PRO A 80 76.14 -20.61 32.21
CA PRO A 80 75.59 -21.85 32.76
C PRO A 80 75.42 -21.81 34.28
N GLY A 81 74.21 -22.14 34.76
CA GLY A 81 73.85 -22.12 36.19
C GLY A 81 73.73 -20.73 36.84
N GLN A 82 74.00 -19.64 36.11
CA GLN A 82 73.98 -18.26 36.66
C GLN A 82 72.93 -17.37 36.03
N ASN A 83 72.90 -17.21 34.71
CA ASN A 83 71.92 -16.33 34.06
C ASN A 83 71.61 -16.77 32.64
N ILE A 84 70.43 -16.37 32.14
CA ILE A 84 69.96 -16.66 30.79
C ILE A 84 69.09 -15.53 30.26
N THR A 85 69.40 -15.05 29.07
CA THR A 85 68.52 -14.24 28.22
C THR A 85 67.96 -15.13 27.12
N PHE A 86 66.64 -15.08 26.90
CA PHE A 86 65.95 -15.99 25.99
C PHE A 86 64.81 -15.31 25.24
N LEU A 87 64.51 -15.85 24.05
CA LEU A 87 63.38 -15.47 23.22
C LEU A 87 62.34 -16.60 23.21
N VAL A 88 61.06 -16.25 23.28
CA VAL A 88 59.95 -17.19 23.24
C VAL A 88 58.92 -16.77 22.19
N PRO A 89 58.97 -17.31 20.96
CA PRO A 89 57.83 -17.26 20.05
C PRO A 89 56.74 -18.25 20.48
N ARG A 90 55.48 -17.82 20.44
CA ARG A 90 54.28 -18.63 20.64
C ARG A 90 53.31 -18.45 19.49
N PHE A 91 52.74 -19.55 19.02
CA PHE A 91 51.60 -19.58 18.11
C PHE A 91 50.42 -20.22 18.83
N LEU A 92 49.26 -19.61 18.72
CA LEU A 92 48.02 -20.02 19.39
C LEU A 92 46.97 -20.33 18.31
N LEU A 93 46.26 -21.43 18.50
CA LEU A 93 45.10 -21.80 17.70
C LEU A 93 43.97 -22.17 18.65
N ASP A 94 42.90 -21.38 18.68
CA ASP A 94 41.74 -21.70 19.51
C ASP A 94 40.84 -22.77 18.87
N ASN A 95 39.85 -23.26 19.63
CA ASN A 95 38.90 -24.29 19.20
C ASN A 95 37.97 -23.81 18.07
N SER A 96 37.80 -22.50 17.89
CA SER A 96 37.00 -21.88 16.82
C SER A 96 37.80 -21.73 15.53
N GLY A 97 39.12 -21.88 15.59
CA GLY A 97 40.03 -21.80 14.45
C GLY A 97 40.72 -20.44 14.32
N ASN A 98 40.52 -19.52 15.28
CA ASN A 98 41.18 -18.22 15.26
C ASN A 98 42.64 -18.37 15.72
N ILE A 99 43.49 -17.56 15.10
CA ILE A 99 44.93 -17.59 15.35
C ILE A 99 45.35 -16.48 16.31
N GLY A 100 46.36 -16.78 17.09
CA GLY A 100 47.01 -15.81 17.95
C GLY A 100 48.49 -16.09 18.06
N GLY A 101 49.19 -15.23 18.76
CA GLY A 101 50.59 -15.43 19.02
C GLY A 101 51.16 -14.44 20.01
N SER A 102 52.33 -14.80 20.52
CA SER A 102 53.09 -13.97 21.44
C SER A 102 54.56 -14.03 21.05
N LEU A 103 55.25 -12.90 21.13
CA LEU A 103 56.71 -12.86 21.06
C LEU A 103 57.25 -12.29 22.36
N LEU A 104 57.96 -13.11 23.14
CA LEU A 104 58.48 -12.73 24.44
C LEU A 104 60.02 -12.67 24.45
N LEU A 105 60.57 -11.66 25.13
CA LEU A 105 61.99 -11.55 25.46
C LEU A 105 62.13 -11.55 26.98
N GLY A 106 62.87 -12.52 27.51
CA GLY A 106 63.04 -12.72 28.95
C GLY A 106 64.51 -12.74 29.38
N HIS A 107 64.74 -12.40 30.66
CA HIS A 107 66.03 -12.54 31.32
C HIS A 107 65.85 -13.08 32.73
N ARG A 108 66.68 -14.05 33.12
CA ARG A 108 66.72 -14.66 34.45
C ARG A 108 68.13 -14.70 34.97
N PHE A 109 68.32 -14.46 36.27
CA PHE A 109 69.57 -14.70 36.96
C PHE A 109 69.32 -15.44 38.29
N TYR A 110 70.24 -16.34 38.63
CA TYR A 110 70.26 -17.11 39.85
C TYR A 110 71.15 -16.42 40.88
N SER A 111 70.62 -16.22 42.09
CA SER A 111 71.36 -15.72 43.24
C SER A 111 71.65 -16.86 44.22
N GLN A 112 72.92 -17.21 44.36
CA GLN A 112 73.36 -18.24 45.30
C GLN A 112 73.13 -17.84 46.76
N SER A 113 73.29 -16.55 47.11
CA SER A 113 73.10 -16.06 48.49
C SER A 113 71.67 -16.19 49.00
N TYR A 114 70.69 -16.12 48.10
CA TYR A 114 69.27 -16.27 48.43
C TYR A 114 68.71 -17.64 48.00
N ASN A 115 69.48 -18.44 47.26
CA ASN A 115 69.03 -19.65 46.57
C ASN A 115 67.74 -19.43 45.76
N ARG A 116 67.72 -18.40 44.90
CA ARG A 116 66.54 -18.00 44.11
C ARG A 116 66.92 -17.50 42.72
N ILE A 117 66.04 -17.74 41.76
CA ILE A 117 66.05 -17.07 40.46
C ILE A 117 65.20 -15.81 40.55
N LEU A 118 65.71 -14.71 40.01
CA LEU A 118 64.95 -13.51 39.72
C LEU A 118 64.93 -13.31 38.20
N GLY A 119 63.75 -13.03 37.66
CA GLY A 119 63.58 -12.86 36.23
C GLY A 119 62.49 -11.87 35.88
N GLY A 120 62.48 -11.49 34.61
CA GLY A 120 61.41 -10.69 34.03
C GLY A 120 61.35 -10.85 32.52
N TYR A 121 60.25 -10.40 31.94
CA TYR A 121 60.01 -10.48 30.50
C TYR A 121 59.22 -9.28 29.97
N LEU A 122 59.34 -9.07 28.66
CA LEU A 122 58.45 -8.25 27.84
C LEU A 122 57.84 -9.12 26.76
N ALA A 123 56.58 -8.86 26.41
CA ALA A 123 55.82 -9.61 25.42
C ALA A 123 55.03 -8.67 24.52
N PHE A 124 54.91 -9.03 23.25
CA PHE A 124 53.89 -8.51 22.34
C PHE A 124 52.96 -9.64 21.96
N ASP A 125 51.66 -9.44 22.17
CA ASP A 125 50.62 -10.43 21.93
C ASP A 125 49.67 -9.95 20.84
N SER A 126 49.17 -10.90 20.05
CA SER A 126 48.14 -10.70 19.05
C SER A 126 47.13 -11.84 19.15
N ARG A 127 45.85 -11.50 19.12
CA ARG A 127 44.76 -12.49 19.12
C ARG A 127 43.70 -12.09 18.12
N GLU A 128 43.36 -13.00 17.23
CA GLU A 128 42.15 -12.95 16.41
C GLU A 128 40.98 -13.58 17.16
N THR A 129 39.80 -12.98 17.03
CA THR A 129 38.49 -13.57 17.36
C THR A 129 37.75 -13.83 16.05
N ASP A 130 36.54 -14.37 16.10
CA ASP A 130 35.75 -14.62 14.88
C ASP A 130 35.52 -13.34 14.05
N ASN A 131 35.53 -12.16 14.69
CA ASN A 131 35.16 -10.89 14.05
C ASN A 131 36.26 -9.82 14.09
N ASN A 132 37.18 -9.87 15.05
CA ASN A 132 38.11 -8.77 15.34
C ASN A 132 39.55 -9.26 15.62
N THR A 133 40.48 -8.31 15.72
CA THR A 133 41.87 -8.59 16.12
C THR A 133 42.32 -7.60 17.18
N PHE A 134 42.95 -8.13 18.23
CA PHE A 134 43.43 -7.37 19.37
C PHE A 134 44.93 -7.55 19.58
N HIS A 135 45.57 -6.51 20.09
CA HIS A 135 46.99 -6.48 20.39
C HIS A 135 47.23 -6.05 21.84
N GLN A 136 48.27 -6.60 22.46
CA GLN A 136 48.55 -6.33 23.87
C GLN A 136 50.07 -6.33 24.14
N LEU A 137 50.51 -5.43 25.01
CA LEU A 137 51.85 -5.45 25.59
C LEU A 137 51.82 -6.18 26.93
N GLY A 138 52.59 -7.25 27.05
CA GLY A 138 52.76 -7.98 28.30
C GLY A 138 54.09 -7.68 28.97
N LEU A 139 54.11 -7.64 30.29
CA LEU A 139 55.34 -7.59 31.08
C LEU A 139 55.16 -8.38 32.37
N GLY A 140 56.25 -8.90 32.92
CA GLY A 140 56.16 -9.60 34.20
C GLY A 140 57.49 -9.77 34.89
N LEU A 141 57.41 -10.04 36.19
CA LEU A 141 58.53 -10.31 37.08
C LEU A 141 58.27 -11.64 37.80
N GLU A 142 59.32 -12.41 38.03
CA GLU A 142 59.25 -13.68 38.75
C GLU A 142 60.39 -13.85 39.74
N SER A 143 60.09 -14.54 40.85
CA SER A 143 61.06 -15.03 41.82
C SER A 143 60.81 -16.51 42.07
N LEU A 144 61.70 -17.38 41.58
CA LEU A 144 61.57 -18.83 41.68
C LEU A 144 62.53 -19.37 42.73
N GLY A 145 62.03 -20.15 43.68
CA GLY A 145 62.84 -20.77 44.74
C GLY A 145 62.70 -22.28 44.76
N GLU A 146 63.32 -22.94 45.74
CA GLU A 146 63.16 -24.39 45.88
C GLU A 146 61.70 -24.76 46.24
N THR A 147 61.16 -24.09 47.27
CA THR A 147 59.80 -24.31 47.78
C THR A 147 58.81 -23.25 47.32
N TRP A 148 59.19 -21.96 47.36
CA TRP A 148 58.26 -20.84 47.14
C TRP A 148 58.54 -20.08 45.85
N ASP A 149 57.48 -19.79 45.09
CA ASP A 149 57.49 -19.00 43.87
C ASP A 149 56.63 -17.75 44.01
N PHE A 150 57.04 -16.65 43.40
CA PHE A 150 56.25 -15.41 43.32
C PHE A 150 56.28 -14.88 41.89
N ARG A 151 55.14 -14.41 41.38
CA ARG A 151 55.03 -13.80 40.05
C ARG A 151 54.08 -12.62 40.08
N ILE A 152 54.37 -11.62 39.25
CA ILE A 152 53.46 -10.51 38.95
C ILE A 152 53.53 -10.23 37.45
N ASN A 153 52.38 -10.10 36.80
CA ASN A 153 52.26 -9.86 35.37
C ASN A 153 51.31 -8.68 35.11
N GLY A 154 51.55 -7.96 34.03
CA GLY A 154 50.69 -6.89 33.54
C GLY A 154 50.49 -6.97 32.04
N TYR A 155 49.30 -6.56 31.60
CA TYR A 155 48.79 -6.74 30.26
C TYR A 155 48.08 -5.46 29.80
N ILE A 156 48.61 -4.80 28.78
CA ILE A 156 48.15 -3.48 28.33
C ILE A 156 47.63 -3.57 26.89
N PRO A 157 46.31 -3.47 26.65
CA PRO A 157 45.75 -3.38 25.31
C PRO A 157 46.35 -2.25 24.50
N LEU A 158 46.50 -2.48 23.20
CA LEU A 158 47.05 -1.51 22.25
C LEU A 158 46.03 -1.22 21.15
N GLY A 159 45.93 0.04 20.73
CA GLY A 159 45.04 0.45 19.64
C GLY A 159 43.58 0.56 20.08
N ASP A 160 42.67 0.17 19.19
CA ASP A 160 41.24 0.15 19.48
C ASP A 160 40.90 -1.11 20.29
N SER A 161 40.77 -0.93 21.61
CA SER A 161 40.55 -2.01 22.56
C SER A 161 39.09 -2.43 22.68
N ARG A 162 38.17 -1.85 21.89
CA ARG A 162 36.75 -2.24 21.83
C ARG A 162 36.20 -2.10 20.41
N GLN A 163 35.91 -3.22 19.76
CA GLN A 163 35.54 -3.26 18.34
C GLN A 163 34.14 -3.89 18.15
N LEU A 164 33.41 -3.47 17.12
CA LEU A 164 32.07 -3.99 16.79
C LEU A 164 32.22 -5.37 16.12
N ALA A 165 31.56 -6.38 16.67
CA ALA A 165 31.54 -7.74 16.14
C ALA A 165 30.31 -8.02 15.26
N ASP A 166 29.12 -7.55 15.65
CA ASP A 166 27.87 -7.75 14.89
C ASP A 166 26.88 -6.59 15.09
N GLU A 167 26.00 -6.33 14.11
CA GLU A 167 24.87 -5.39 14.18
C GLU A 167 23.61 -5.98 13.53
N GLN A 168 22.53 -6.09 14.31
CA GLN A 168 21.23 -6.56 13.84
C GLN A 168 20.15 -5.48 14.03
N ARG A 169 19.19 -5.44 13.10
CA ARG A 169 18.11 -4.43 13.07
C ARG A 169 16.75 -5.10 12.98
N PHE A 170 15.83 -4.71 13.87
CA PHE A 170 14.49 -5.25 13.95
C PHE A 170 13.47 -4.12 13.95
N ASP A 171 12.42 -4.22 13.13
CA ASP A 171 11.25 -3.36 13.26
C ASP A 171 10.39 -3.85 14.42
N THR A 172 10.05 -2.95 15.32
CA THR A 172 9.34 -3.26 16.58
C THR A 172 7.98 -2.59 16.69
N GLY A 173 7.69 -1.61 15.83
CA GLY A 173 6.39 -0.96 15.75
C GLY A 173 6.27 -0.03 14.53
N LEU A 174 5.05 0.13 14.04
CA LEU A 174 4.65 1.13 13.06
C LEU A 174 3.30 1.72 13.50
N ASP A 175 3.30 3.00 13.86
CA ASP A 175 2.10 3.75 14.16
C ASP A 175 1.89 4.77 13.03
N ILE A 176 0.73 4.71 12.37
CA ILE A 176 0.30 5.70 11.38
C ILE A 176 -0.95 6.42 11.87
N SER A 177 -1.02 7.72 11.61
CA SER A 177 -2.20 8.52 11.96
C SER A 177 -2.39 9.69 11.01
N SER A 178 -3.61 10.22 10.98
CA SER A 178 -3.93 11.48 10.30
C SER A 178 -4.74 12.37 11.24
N GLY A 179 -4.47 13.67 11.21
CA GLY A 179 -5.13 14.65 12.06
C GLY A 179 -5.07 16.03 11.42
N PHE A 180 -6.02 16.89 11.77
CA PHE A 180 -5.96 18.28 11.33
C PHE A 180 -5.04 19.07 12.27
N GLU A 181 -4.22 19.93 11.69
CA GLU A 181 -3.42 20.95 12.37
C GLU A 181 -3.52 22.22 11.53
N GLU A 182 -4.03 23.29 12.13
CA GLU A 182 -4.35 24.53 11.42
C GLU A 182 -5.28 24.30 10.20
N ASN A 183 -4.83 24.60 8.99
CA ASN A 183 -5.55 24.38 7.73
C ASN A 183 -5.05 23.14 6.97
N LEU A 184 -4.29 22.24 7.59
CA LEU A 184 -3.69 21.09 6.90
C LEU A 184 -4.21 19.79 7.49
N LEU A 185 -4.33 18.77 6.64
CA LEU A 185 -4.44 17.39 7.12
C LEU A 185 -3.03 16.82 7.19
N VAL A 186 -2.51 16.62 8.40
CA VAL A 186 -1.17 16.13 8.66
C VAL A 186 -1.20 14.61 8.77
N LEU A 187 -0.26 13.95 8.09
CA LEU A 187 0.00 12.53 8.21
C LEU A 187 1.23 12.32 9.09
N SER A 188 1.15 11.36 10.00
CA SER A 188 2.29 10.94 10.82
C SER A 188 2.53 9.45 10.61
N SER A 189 3.80 9.10 10.41
CA SER A 189 4.30 7.73 10.44
C SER A 189 5.47 7.65 11.41
N ARG A 190 5.28 6.90 12.48
CA ARG A 190 6.27 6.66 13.53
C ARG A 190 6.70 5.20 13.48
N ARG A 191 7.95 4.95 13.07
CA ARG A 191 8.54 3.61 12.98
C ARG A 191 9.57 3.43 14.09
N GLU A 192 9.41 2.39 14.90
CA GLU A 192 10.35 2.05 15.97
C GLU A 192 11.24 0.89 15.54
N GLN A 193 12.55 1.11 15.55
CA GLN A 193 13.56 0.10 15.22
C GLN A 193 14.45 -0.19 16.43
N GLN A 194 14.66 -1.46 16.73
CA GLN A 194 15.65 -1.91 17.69
C GLN A 194 16.93 -2.33 16.95
N ILE A 195 18.05 -1.75 17.36
CA ILE A 195 19.39 -2.11 16.88
C ILE A 195 20.13 -2.80 18.01
N ASN A 196 20.52 -4.05 17.79
CA ASN A 196 21.37 -4.81 18.71
C ASN A 196 22.80 -4.84 18.16
N ARG A 197 23.77 -4.49 18.99
CA ARG A 197 25.20 -4.48 18.65
C ARG A 197 25.96 -5.37 19.60
N LEU A 198 26.80 -6.22 19.05
CA LEU A 198 27.75 -7.02 19.80
C LEU A 198 29.13 -6.37 19.69
N TYR A 199 29.77 -6.10 20.82
CA TYR A 199 31.13 -5.58 20.90
C TYR A 199 32.06 -6.61 21.55
N GLU A 200 33.31 -6.60 21.12
CA GLU A 200 34.39 -7.35 21.76
C GLU A 200 35.43 -6.37 22.29
N ALA A 201 35.81 -6.52 23.55
CA ALA A 201 36.76 -5.64 24.22
C ALA A 201 37.95 -6.41 24.79
N SER A 202 39.16 -6.02 24.41
CA SER A 202 40.39 -6.56 25.00
C SER A 202 40.65 -5.94 26.38
N LEU A 203 40.96 -6.79 27.35
CA LEU A 203 41.11 -6.37 28.75
C LEU A 203 42.53 -5.89 29.08
N PHE A 204 42.62 -4.77 29.78
CA PHE A 204 43.76 -4.47 30.64
C PHE A 204 43.77 -5.44 31.80
N GLY A 205 44.95 -5.94 32.17
CA GLY A 205 45.08 -6.92 33.23
C GLY A 205 46.31 -6.75 34.10
N LEU A 206 46.17 -7.10 35.38
CA LEU A 206 47.26 -7.26 36.34
C LEU A 206 47.03 -8.56 37.10
N ASP A 207 48.03 -9.41 37.26
CA ASP A 207 47.94 -10.60 38.12
C ASP A 207 49.16 -10.75 39.02
N ALA A 208 48.94 -11.26 40.23
CA ALA A 208 50.01 -11.62 41.16
C ALA A 208 49.70 -12.98 41.79
N GLU A 209 50.66 -13.93 41.70
CA GLU A 209 50.53 -15.27 42.28
C GLU A 209 51.70 -15.65 43.17
N ALA A 210 51.41 -16.40 44.24
CA ALA A 210 52.39 -17.07 45.08
C ALA A 210 52.18 -18.58 45.00
N GLY A 211 53.27 -19.33 44.86
CA GLY A 211 53.26 -20.78 44.69
C GLY A 211 54.08 -21.51 45.74
N VAL A 212 53.67 -22.73 46.08
CA VAL A 212 54.37 -23.63 47.00
C VAL A 212 54.54 -25.03 46.37
N LYS A 213 55.73 -25.60 46.51
CA LYS A 213 56.02 -27.01 46.20
C LYS A 213 55.34 -27.91 47.23
N LEU A 214 54.39 -28.74 46.79
CA LEU A 214 53.61 -29.65 47.64
C LEU A 214 54.23 -31.05 47.71
N ALA A 215 54.76 -31.53 46.59
CA ALA A 215 55.40 -32.84 46.50
C ALA A 215 56.49 -32.84 45.45
N GLU A 216 57.41 -33.79 45.58
CA GLU A 216 58.49 -34.05 44.64
C GLU A 216 58.50 -35.53 44.28
N TRP A 217 58.80 -35.84 43.02
CA TRP A 217 58.76 -37.18 42.46
C TRP A 217 60.11 -37.54 41.82
N ASP A 218 60.46 -38.83 41.89
CA ASP A 218 61.62 -39.42 41.21
C ASP A 218 62.94 -38.65 41.42
N ASN A 219 63.25 -38.28 42.67
CA ASN A 219 64.49 -37.58 43.07
C ASN A 219 64.77 -36.31 42.23
N GLY A 220 63.83 -35.37 42.20
CA GLY A 220 63.96 -34.09 41.48
C GLY A 220 63.60 -34.14 39.98
N ASN A 221 63.07 -35.27 39.49
CA ASN A 221 62.67 -35.44 38.09
C ASN A 221 61.19 -35.06 37.81
N GLY A 222 60.40 -34.78 38.85
CA GLY A 222 59.05 -34.24 38.76
C GLY A 222 58.60 -33.58 40.05
N ASP A 223 57.55 -32.75 40.00
CA ASP A 223 56.99 -32.10 41.19
C ASP A 223 55.50 -31.72 41.04
N LEU A 224 54.86 -31.47 42.19
CA LEU A 224 53.51 -30.91 42.30
C LEU A 224 53.59 -29.57 42.99
N ARG A 225 52.97 -28.55 42.39
CA ARG A 225 52.90 -27.19 42.94
C ARG A 225 51.46 -26.70 43.02
N ALA A 226 51.17 -25.92 44.06
CA ALA A 226 49.94 -25.16 44.19
C ALA A 226 50.23 -23.67 44.19
N PHE A 227 49.36 -22.89 43.57
CA PHE A 227 49.46 -21.45 43.45
C PHE A 227 48.14 -20.79 43.86
N GLY A 228 48.24 -19.64 44.50
CA GLY A 228 47.12 -18.76 44.82
C GLY A 228 47.48 -17.32 44.52
N GLY A 229 46.53 -16.56 43.96
CA GLY A 229 46.77 -15.20 43.51
C GLY A 229 45.51 -14.38 43.33
N LEU A 230 45.72 -13.10 43.10
CA LEU A 230 44.68 -12.13 42.74
C LEU A 230 44.98 -11.58 41.35
N TYR A 231 43.94 -11.22 40.62
CA TYR A 231 44.06 -10.49 39.37
C TYR A 231 43.04 -9.36 39.29
N PHE A 232 43.34 -8.36 38.48
CA PHE A 232 42.45 -7.24 38.18
C PHE A 232 42.29 -7.15 36.66
N TYR A 233 41.07 -6.97 36.18
CA TYR A 233 40.77 -6.70 34.79
C TYR A 233 39.95 -5.44 34.61
N ASP A 234 40.18 -4.74 33.49
CA ASP A 234 39.43 -3.55 33.09
C ASP A 234 39.28 -3.52 31.57
N ALA A 235 38.08 -3.24 31.08
CA ALA A 235 37.80 -3.12 29.64
C ALA A 235 36.92 -1.90 29.37
N VAL A 236 37.08 -1.31 28.19
CA VAL A 236 36.17 -0.25 27.74
C VAL A 236 34.76 -0.83 27.63
N GLY A 237 33.79 -0.22 28.31
CA GLY A 237 32.39 -0.63 28.29
C GLY A 237 31.94 -1.52 29.45
N THR A 238 32.87 -2.00 30.29
CA THR A 238 32.58 -2.84 31.46
C THR A 238 33.34 -2.33 32.67
N ASP A 239 32.70 -2.28 33.84
CA ASP A 239 33.37 -1.87 35.08
C ASP A 239 34.49 -2.85 35.45
N GLY A 240 35.67 -2.34 35.82
CA GLY A 240 36.81 -3.18 36.20
C GLY A 240 36.52 -4.07 37.42
N THR A 241 37.09 -5.28 37.42
CA THR A 241 36.84 -6.32 38.43
C THR A 241 38.13 -6.82 39.08
N LEU A 242 38.04 -7.22 40.36
CA LEU A 242 39.10 -7.91 41.09
C LEU A 242 38.71 -9.40 41.25
N GLY A 243 39.48 -10.28 40.65
CA GLY A 243 39.31 -11.73 40.75
C GLY A 243 40.38 -12.42 41.60
N TRP A 244 40.11 -13.68 41.92
CA TRP A 244 41.07 -14.57 42.57
C TRP A 244 41.29 -15.84 41.75
N ARG A 245 42.49 -16.42 41.88
CA ARG A 245 42.89 -17.61 41.12
C ARG A 245 43.60 -18.62 42.01
N LEU A 246 43.21 -19.89 41.88
CA LEU A 246 43.91 -21.05 42.42
C LEU A 246 44.38 -21.94 41.28
N ARG A 247 45.61 -22.47 41.36
CA ARG A 247 46.16 -23.33 40.32
C ARG A 247 46.96 -24.48 40.93
N LEU A 248 46.72 -25.68 40.42
CA LEU A 248 47.53 -26.87 40.65
C LEU A 248 48.30 -27.19 39.38
N GLU A 249 49.59 -27.45 39.52
CA GLU A 249 50.46 -27.85 38.42
C GLU A 249 51.22 -29.11 38.82
N ALA A 250 50.97 -30.19 38.11
CA ALA A 250 51.70 -31.43 38.22
C ALA A 250 52.68 -31.56 37.04
N ARG A 251 53.94 -31.85 37.34
CA ARG A 251 54.97 -32.21 36.35
C ARG A 251 55.47 -33.61 36.65
N PRO A 252 54.74 -34.67 36.25
CA PRO A 252 55.13 -36.04 36.57
C PRO A 252 56.49 -36.43 36.00
N THR A 253 56.89 -35.79 34.89
CA THR A 253 58.21 -35.93 34.28
C THR A 253 58.70 -34.56 33.80
N GLN A 254 59.97 -34.45 33.41
CA GLN A 254 60.53 -33.23 32.84
C GLN A 254 59.99 -32.85 31.44
N ASN A 255 59.07 -33.63 30.88
CA ASN A 255 58.49 -33.41 29.55
C ASN A 255 56.98 -33.21 29.58
N LEU A 256 56.29 -33.56 30.68
CA LEU A 256 54.83 -33.52 30.79
C LEU A 256 54.42 -32.52 31.88
N ARG A 257 53.51 -31.62 31.53
CA ARG A 257 52.88 -30.66 32.44
C ARG A 257 51.37 -30.88 32.42
N LEU A 258 50.75 -30.97 33.58
CA LEU A 258 49.31 -31.03 33.76
C LEU A 258 48.89 -29.89 34.68
N GLY A 259 47.93 -29.09 34.23
CA GLY A 259 47.42 -27.93 34.95
C GLY A 259 45.94 -28.08 35.30
N LEU A 260 45.55 -27.61 36.47
CA LEU A 260 44.17 -27.35 36.84
C LEU A 260 44.10 -25.97 37.48
N MET A 261 43.26 -25.09 36.96
CA MET A 261 43.08 -23.72 37.45
C MET A 261 41.60 -23.50 37.77
N LEU A 262 41.32 -22.82 38.87
CA LEU A 262 40.02 -22.30 39.25
C LEU A 262 40.16 -20.79 39.43
N GLN A 263 39.27 -20.02 38.81
CA GLN A 263 39.23 -18.57 38.96
C GLN A 263 37.80 -18.07 39.04
N GLU A 264 37.60 -16.91 39.66
CA GLU A 264 36.32 -16.24 39.83
C GLU A 264 36.54 -14.72 39.76
N ASP A 265 35.69 -14.05 38.97
CA ASP A 265 35.57 -12.60 38.88
C ASP A 265 34.17 -12.21 38.37
N ASP A 266 33.83 -10.92 38.42
CA ASP A 266 32.49 -10.44 38.05
C ASP A 266 32.25 -10.35 36.53
N ILE A 267 33.31 -10.39 35.71
CA ILE A 267 33.21 -10.32 34.24
C ILE A 267 32.96 -11.71 33.66
N PHE A 268 33.72 -12.71 34.12
CA PHE A 268 33.72 -14.06 33.54
C PHE A 268 33.09 -15.14 34.46
N GLY A 269 32.81 -14.82 35.71
CA GLY A 269 32.31 -15.79 36.70
C GLY A 269 33.28 -16.95 36.97
N THR A 270 32.75 -18.07 37.44
CA THR A 270 33.57 -19.19 37.89
C THR A 270 34.05 -20.02 36.72
N ASN A 271 35.36 -20.07 36.52
CA ASN A 271 35.97 -20.81 35.42
C ASN A 271 36.93 -21.88 35.94
N VAL A 272 36.84 -23.09 35.40
CA VAL A 272 37.76 -24.19 35.65
C VAL A 272 38.51 -24.53 34.36
N VAL A 273 39.83 -24.32 34.36
CA VAL A 273 40.68 -24.57 33.20
C VAL A 273 41.57 -25.77 33.47
N ALA A 274 41.51 -26.78 32.61
CA ALA A 274 42.45 -27.90 32.60
C ALA A 274 43.45 -27.72 31.46
N SER A 275 44.73 -28.00 31.71
CA SER A 275 45.76 -27.96 30.67
C SER A 275 46.65 -29.20 30.68
N ALA A 276 47.13 -29.56 29.50
CA ALA A 276 48.09 -30.64 29.29
C ALA A 276 49.14 -30.21 28.26
N GLY A 277 50.41 -30.23 28.67
CA GLY A 277 51.53 -29.77 27.87
C GLY A 277 52.66 -30.78 27.79
N LEU A 278 53.28 -30.84 26.61
CA LEU A 278 54.46 -31.63 26.34
C LEU A 278 55.60 -30.72 25.87
N THR A 279 56.84 -31.02 26.25
CA THR A 279 58.02 -30.21 25.87
C THR A 279 59.20 -31.10 25.48
N TRP A 280 59.91 -30.76 24.40
CA TRP A 280 61.06 -31.51 23.87
C TRP A 280 62.19 -30.60 23.31
N PRO A 281 63.48 -30.92 23.56
CA PRO A 281 63.94 -31.84 24.59
C PRO A 281 63.51 -31.36 25.99
N ARG A 282 63.72 -32.19 27.00
CA ARG A 282 63.25 -31.94 28.37
C ARG A 282 63.74 -30.59 28.93
N VAL A 283 63.01 -30.05 29.91
CA VAL A 283 63.23 -28.70 30.47
C VAL A 283 64.58 -28.54 31.19
N ARG A 284 65.10 -29.62 31.78
CA ARG A 284 66.32 -29.60 32.61
C ARG A 284 67.49 -30.40 31.96
N PRO A 285 68.77 -30.07 32.23
CA PRO A 285 69.96 -30.73 31.64
C PRO A 285 70.13 -32.23 31.98
N ARG A 286 71.10 -32.96 31.38
CA ARG A 286 71.30 -34.43 31.56
C ARG A 286 72.08 -34.70 32.85
N GLY A 287 71.47 -35.41 33.81
CA GLY A 287 72.16 -35.95 34.99
C GLY A 287 71.25 -35.98 36.23
N PRO A 288 71.64 -36.67 37.32
CA PRO A 288 71.01 -36.49 38.62
C PRO A 288 71.23 -35.04 39.08
N ILE A 289 70.14 -34.34 39.39
CA ILE A 289 70.19 -32.98 39.93
C ILE A 289 70.49 -33.09 41.43
N THR A 290 71.55 -32.45 41.90
CA THR A 290 71.82 -32.37 43.35
C THR A 290 70.92 -31.34 44.03
N GLU A 291 70.74 -31.42 45.36
CA GLU A 291 69.95 -30.42 46.12
C GLU A 291 70.45 -28.98 45.89
N VAL A 292 71.74 -28.79 45.58
CA VAL A 292 72.36 -27.49 45.30
C VAL A 292 72.03 -26.96 43.89
N GLU A 293 71.61 -27.84 42.97
CA GLU A 293 71.36 -27.53 41.55
C GLU A 293 69.87 -27.45 41.20
N ASP A 294 68.96 -27.78 42.11
CA ASP A 294 67.51 -27.81 41.85
C ASP A 294 66.96 -26.44 41.44
N VAL A 295 67.37 -25.36 42.12
CA VAL A 295 66.92 -24.00 41.78
C VAL A 295 67.57 -23.49 40.48
N PRO A 296 68.91 -23.56 40.27
CA PRO A 296 69.52 -23.23 38.98
C PRO A 296 68.95 -23.97 37.78
N ALA A 297 68.55 -25.24 37.94
CA ALA A 297 67.95 -26.03 36.87
C ALA A 297 66.60 -25.46 36.39
N ARG A 298 65.96 -24.57 37.16
CA ARG A 298 64.70 -23.90 36.80
C ARG A 298 64.89 -22.69 35.89
N LEU A 299 66.12 -22.30 35.54
CA LEU A 299 66.41 -21.20 34.60
C LEU A 299 65.72 -21.39 33.24
N GLY A 300 65.50 -22.65 32.83
CA GLY A 300 64.80 -23.00 31.59
C GLY A 300 63.29 -23.22 31.71
N GLU A 301 62.64 -22.95 32.84
CA GLU A 301 61.18 -23.15 32.97
C GLU A 301 60.38 -22.22 32.04
N ALA A 302 59.14 -22.57 31.69
CA ALA A 302 58.31 -21.67 30.89
C ALA A 302 57.98 -20.39 31.66
N ILE A 303 57.75 -19.27 30.96
CA ILE A 303 57.16 -18.09 31.56
C ILE A 303 55.68 -18.37 31.82
N VAL A 304 55.28 -18.23 33.09
CA VAL A 304 53.90 -18.41 33.53
C VAL A 304 53.20 -17.06 33.53
N ARG A 305 52.20 -16.97 32.66
CA ARG A 305 51.33 -15.83 32.42
C ARG A 305 50.04 -16.35 31.78
N ILE A 306 49.04 -15.51 31.63
CA ILE A 306 47.90 -15.81 30.76
C ILE A 306 48.42 -15.84 29.31
N PRO A 307 48.17 -16.92 28.55
CA PRO A 307 48.83 -17.14 27.26
C PRO A 307 48.20 -16.35 26.10
N THR A 308 46.99 -15.82 26.28
CA THR A 308 46.20 -15.12 25.26
C THR A 308 45.58 -13.85 25.82
N ILE A 309 45.12 -12.95 24.95
CA ILE A 309 44.46 -11.69 25.34
C ILE A 309 43.02 -12.02 25.79
N PRO A 310 42.62 -11.78 27.06
CA PRO A 310 41.25 -11.98 27.49
C PRO A 310 40.32 -10.98 26.77
N ILE A 311 39.20 -11.48 26.23
CA ILE A 311 38.17 -10.69 25.53
C ILE A 311 36.87 -10.73 26.33
N ASP A 312 36.28 -9.57 26.53
CA ASP A 312 34.93 -9.39 27.08
C ASP A 312 33.95 -9.14 25.92
N THR A 313 32.83 -9.85 25.92
CA THR A 313 31.79 -9.75 24.88
C THR A 313 30.59 -9.01 25.44
N GLN A 314 30.25 -7.87 24.83
CA GLN A 314 29.28 -6.91 25.35
C GLN A 314 28.13 -6.73 24.36
N GLU A 315 26.89 -6.86 24.83
CA GLU A 315 25.70 -6.60 24.03
C GLU A 315 25.09 -5.24 24.38
N GLU A 316 24.87 -4.41 23.36
CA GLU A 316 24.17 -3.12 23.48
C GLU A 316 22.91 -3.13 22.63
N SER A 317 21.78 -2.74 23.22
CA SER A 317 20.53 -2.50 22.50
C SER A 317 20.22 -1.01 22.46
N LYS A 318 19.91 -0.49 21.27
CA LYS A 318 19.48 0.90 21.06
C LYS A 318 18.19 0.93 20.26
N THR A 319 17.18 1.63 20.77
CA THR A 319 15.97 1.94 20.01
C THR A 319 16.17 3.25 19.23
N ILE A 320 15.80 3.25 17.96
CA ILE A 320 15.69 4.44 17.11
C ILE A 320 14.23 4.61 16.73
N VAL A 321 13.76 5.85 16.74
CA VAL A 321 12.42 6.23 16.31
C VAL A 321 12.59 7.13 15.10
N ASP A 322 12.10 6.67 13.95
CA ASP A 322 12.00 7.47 12.74
C ASP A 322 10.56 7.98 12.64
N GLU A 323 10.40 9.29 12.66
CA GLU A 323 9.10 9.95 12.59
C GLU A 323 9.08 10.90 11.40
N VAL A 324 8.09 10.71 10.53
CA VAL A 324 7.84 11.59 9.38
C VAL A 324 6.46 12.20 9.59
N ILE A 325 6.40 13.54 9.53
CA ILE A 325 5.18 14.33 9.70
C ILE A 325 5.13 15.33 8.55
N GLU A 326 4.21 15.15 7.61
CA GLU A 326 4.01 16.05 6.47
C GLU A 326 2.51 16.16 6.14
N PRO A 327 2.07 17.25 5.50
CA PRO A 327 0.68 17.36 5.08
C PRO A 327 0.34 16.39 3.94
N LEU A 328 -0.94 16.00 3.85
CA LEU A 328 -1.50 15.29 2.71
C LEU A 328 -1.39 16.15 1.45
N MET A 329 -0.68 15.63 0.45
CA MET A 329 -0.47 16.29 -0.83
C MET A 329 -1.55 15.91 -1.84
N ASN A 330 -2.11 16.92 -2.52
CA ASN A 330 -3.07 16.77 -3.61
C ASN A 330 -2.41 16.16 -4.85
N PRO A 331 -2.88 15.00 -5.35
CA PRO A 331 -2.30 14.38 -6.55
C PRO A 331 -2.46 15.21 -7.83
N GLU A 332 -3.47 16.09 -7.91
CA GLU A 332 -3.70 16.91 -9.11
C GLU A 332 -2.76 18.12 -9.20
N GLU A 333 -2.33 18.66 -8.06
CA GLU A 333 -1.58 19.94 -7.98
C GLU A 333 -0.19 19.79 -7.39
N GLU A 334 0.15 18.62 -6.84
CA GLU A 334 1.39 18.31 -6.12
C GLU A 334 1.68 19.29 -4.96
N GLN A 335 0.62 19.82 -4.33
CA GLN A 335 0.68 20.77 -3.23
C GLN A 335 -0.20 20.29 -2.06
N PRO A 336 0.07 20.75 -0.81
CA PRO A 336 -0.77 20.41 0.32
C PRO A 336 -2.22 20.81 0.12
N TYR A 337 -3.16 19.94 0.49
CA TYR A 337 -4.55 20.36 0.63
C TYR A 337 -4.66 21.43 1.73
N ARG A 338 -5.46 22.47 1.47
CA ARG A 338 -5.80 23.50 2.46
C ARG A 338 -7.27 23.35 2.87
N PHE A 339 -7.49 23.02 4.14
CA PHE A 339 -8.80 22.88 4.75
C PHE A 339 -9.21 24.19 5.44
N VAL A 340 -10.33 24.76 5.00
CA VAL A 340 -11.00 25.87 5.69
C VAL A 340 -12.16 25.28 6.49
N HIS A 341 -12.01 25.28 7.81
CA HIS A 341 -12.94 24.62 8.71
C HIS A 341 -14.11 25.54 9.10
N VAL A 342 -15.31 24.96 9.10
CA VAL A 342 -16.54 25.61 9.57
C VAL A 342 -17.18 24.75 10.65
N SER A 343 -17.57 25.35 11.76
CA SER A 343 -18.44 24.72 12.77
C SER A 343 -19.67 25.60 12.94
N LEU A 344 -20.81 25.12 12.44
CA LEU A 344 -21.99 25.95 12.26
C LEU A 344 -22.61 26.41 13.59
N GLY A 345 -22.92 27.71 13.65
CA GLY A 345 -23.60 28.34 14.79
C GLY A 345 -22.65 28.81 15.90
N ARG A 346 -21.33 28.77 15.66
CA ARG A 346 -20.33 29.39 16.53
C ARG A 346 -20.51 30.92 16.54
N GLN A 347 -20.48 31.52 17.72
CA GLN A 347 -20.82 32.94 17.93
C GLN A 347 -19.61 33.90 17.85
N THR A 348 -18.39 33.36 17.88
CA THR A 348 -17.14 34.12 17.84
C THR A 348 -16.49 33.99 16.48
N GLN A 349 -15.94 35.08 15.96
CA GLN A 349 -15.20 35.10 14.70
C GLN A 349 -14.03 34.09 14.75
N GLY A 350 -14.08 33.09 13.88
CA GLY A 350 -12.99 32.14 13.66
C GLY A 350 -11.96 32.67 12.67
N ASP A 351 -10.90 31.91 12.45
CA ASP A 351 -9.89 32.15 11.40
C ASP A 351 -9.82 31.01 10.37
N GLY A 352 -10.75 30.05 10.46
CA GLY A 352 -10.87 28.94 9.51
C GLY A 352 -9.92 27.77 9.76
N THR A 353 -9.06 27.84 10.78
CA THR A 353 -8.25 26.70 11.23
C THR A 353 -9.10 25.66 11.93
N PHE A 354 -8.59 24.44 12.07
CA PHE A 354 -9.25 23.37 12.82
C PHE A 354 -9.48 23.74 14.29
N GLU A 355 -8.54 24.45 14.91
CA GLU A 355 -8.61 24.89 16.31
C GLU A 355 -9.58 26.06 16.50
N ASN A 356 -9.72 26.92 15.48
CA ASN A 356 -10.59 28.09 15.49
C ASN A 356 -11.41 28.24 14.19
N PRO A 357 -12.34 27.30 13.92
CA PRO A 357 -13.14 27.29 12.69
C PRO A 357 -14.06 28.51 12.57
N PHE A 358 -14.40 28.87 11.34
CA PHE A 358 -15.43 29.87 11.05
C PHE A 358 -16.81 29.42 11.53
N GLY A 359 -17.70 30.39 11.79
CA GLY A 359 -19.07 30.12 12.23
C GLY A 359 -20.06 29.92 11.09
N THR A 360 -19.70 30.37 9.88
CA THR A 360 -20.55 30.35 8.68
C THR A 360 -19.79 29.84 7.46
N VAL A 361 -20.55 29.38 6.45
CA VAL A 361 -19.99 28.91 5.17
C VAL A 361 -19.52 30.08 4.31
N GLU A 362 -20.19 31.24 4.38
CA GLU A 362 -19.83 32.44 3.63
C GLU A 362 -18.40 32.93 4.00
N GLU A 363 -18.11 33.06 5.29
CA GLU A 363 -16.76 33.43 5.77
C GLU A 363 -15.67 32.47 5.27
N ALA A 364 -15.98 31.17 5.26
CA ALA A 364 -15.02 30.17 4.79
C ALA A 364 -14.78 30.26 3.28
N LEU A 365 -15.82 30.47 2.49
CA LEU A 365 -15.70 30.62 1.03
C LEU A 365 -14.91 31.88 0.66
N GLU A 366 -15.07 32.98 1.40
CA GLU A 366 -14.29 34.22 1.21
C GLU A 366 -12.79 34.03 1.49
N ASP A 367 -12.41 33.05 2.33
CA ASP A 367 -11.02 32.72 2.64
C ASP A 367 -10.40 31.68 1.67
N THR A 368 -11.19 31.12 0.74
CA THR A 368 -10.67 30.14 -0.23
C THR A 368 -9.86 30.76 -1.36
N ARG A 369 -9.05 29.92 -1.99
CA ARG A 369 -8.27 30.20 -3.20
C ARG A 369 -8.68 29.22 -4.28
N SER A 370 -8.90 29.72 -5.50
CA SER A 370 -9.23 28.91 -6.68
C SER A 370 -8.01 28.20 -7.29
N ASP A 371 -7.18 27.59 -6.45
CA ASP A 371 -5.93 26.92 -6.84
C ASP A 371 -6.06 25.39 -6.98
N GLY A 372 -7.23 24.81 -6.67
CA GLY A 372 -7.46 23.36 -6.71
C GLY A 372 -7.15 22.63 -5.40
N ASN A 373 -6.55 23.30 -4.41
CA ASN A 373 -6.15 22.69 -3.14
C ASN A 373 -7.13 22.98 -1.99
N ASN A 374 -8.07 23.91 -2.19
CA ASN A 374 -8.93 24.41 -1.12
C ASN A 374 -10.17 23.52 -0.91
N ILE A 375 -10.37 23.12 0.34
CA ILE A 375 -11.51 22.32 0.80
C ILE A 375 -12.19 23.07 1.95
N VAL A 376 -13.43 23.51 1.75
CA VAL A 376 -14.27 23.96 2.86
C VAL A 376 -14.88 22.74 3.53
N TYR A 377 -14.52 22.49 4.78
CA TYR A 377 -14.92 21.29 5.52
C TYR A 377 -15.82 21.65 6.71
N ILE A 378 -17.07 21.19 6.63
CA ILE A 378 -18.17 21.72 7.45
C ILE A 378 -18.63 20.69 8.48
N ASP A 379 -18.48 21.05 9.74
CA ASP A 379 -19.13 20.42 10.90
C ASP A 379 -20.56 20.99 11.07
N GLY A 380 -21.53 20.09 11.18
CA GLY A 380 -22.93 20.41 11.39
C GLY A 380 -23.19 21.20 12.68
N GLY A 381 -22.40 21.04 13.75
CA GLY A 381 -22.49 21.82 14.98
C GLY A 381 -23.90 21.94 15.56
N ASN A 382 -24.36 23.18 15.82
CA ASN A 382 -25.74 23.48 16.24
C ASN A 382 -26.76 23.40 15.09
N ASN A 383 -26.28 23.13 13.88
CA ASN A 383 -26.99 23.00 12.61
C ASN A 383 -28.00 24.12 12.31
N PRO A 384 -27.61 25.41 12.45
CA PRO A 384 -28.40 26.50 11.85
C PRO A 384 -28.47 26.33 10.33
N ASP A 385 -29.49 26.94 9.73
CA ASP A 385 -29.63 26.97 8.28
C ASP A 385 -28.47 27.73 7.65
N ILE A 386 -27.85 27.11 6.65
CA ILE A 386 -26.84 27.73 5.80
C ILE A 386 -27.59 28.56 4.74
N PRO A 387 -27.35 29.88 4.65
CA PRO A 387 -27.89 30.73 3.58
C PRO A 387 -27.41 30.29 2.19
N ALA A 388 -27.99 30.84 1.14
CA ALA A 388 -27.54 30.53 -0.23
C ALA A 388 -26.11 31.01 -0.47
N PHE A 389 -25.32 30.26 -1.26
CA PHE A 389 -23.94 30.60 -1.56
C PHE A 389 -23.48 30.17 -2.96
N THR A 390 -22.33 30.69 -3.37
CA THR A 390 -21.64 30.32 -4.61
C THR A 390 -20.30 29.67 -4.25
N ILE A 391 -20.03 28.49 -4.81
CA ILE A 391 -18.73 27.83 -4.70
C ILE A 391 -17.79 28.43 -5.73
N PRO A 392 -16.67 29.07 -5.33
CA PRO A 392 -15.67 29.57 -6.27
C PRO A 392 -15.06 28.43 -7.10
N ASP A 393 -14.49 28.78 -8.25
CA ASP A 393 -13.81 27.79 -9.10
C ASP A 393 -12.75 27.03 -8.32
N ARG A 394 -12.59 25.74 -8.62
CA ARG A 394 -11.55 24.85 -8.06
C ARG A 394 -11.59 24.72 -6.53
N VAL A 395 -12.77 24.90 -5.92
CA VAL A 395 -13.02 24.69 -4.49
C VAL A 395 -13.94 23.48 -4.28
N ARG A 396 -13.64 22.71 -3.23
CA ARG A 396 -14.47 21.59 -2.78
C ARG A 396 -15.19 21.98 -1.50
N VAL A 397 -16.50 21.75 -1.43
CA VAL A 397 -17.32 21.99 -0.23
C VAL A 397 -17.86 20.65 0.25
N LEU A 398 -17.35 20.20 1.39
CA LEU A 398 -17.61 18.86 1.93
C LEU A 398 -18.15 18.99 3.35
N SER A 399 -19.19 18.24 3.68
CA SER A 399 -19.64 18.10 5.08
C SER A 399 -19.06 16.87 5.76
N GLN A 400 -19.12 16.86 7.10
CA GLN A 400 -18.80 15.70 7.94
C GLN A 400 -19.87 14.59 7.93
N GLY A 401 -21.05 14.85 7.36
CA GLY A 401 -22.19 13.93 7.37
C GLY A 401 -21.86 12.53 6.83
N PRO A 402 -21.51 12.40 5.53
CA PRO A 402 -21.08 11.14 4.95
C PRO A 402 -19.60 10.87 5.22
N VAL A 403 -19.16 9.63 4.99
CA VAL A 403 -17.72 9.29 5.02
C VAL A 403 -17.04 10.01 3.85
N GLN A 404 -16.01 10.80 4.15
CA GLN A 404 -15.23 11.51 3.14
C GLN A 404 -13.86 10.82 2.99
N LEU A 405 -13.59 10.31 1.78
CA LEU A 405 -12.28 9.77 1.41
C LEU A 405 -11.58 10.75 0.47
N LEU A 406 -10.31 11.00 0.73
CA LEU A 406 -9.48 11.89 -0.06
C LEU A 406 -8.23 11.15 -0.54
N ALA A 407 -7.94 11.27 -1.84
CA ALA A 407 -6.72 10.73 -2.43
C ALA A 407 -5.52 11.60 -2.06
N GLY A 408 -4.35 10.99 -1.86
CA GLY A 408 -3.08 11.70 -1.69
C GLY A 408 -1.93 11.01 -2.41
N LEU A 409 -0.81 11.73 -2.53
CA LEU A 409 0.46 11.13 -2.97
C LEU A 409 0.95 10.07 -1.96
N PRO A 410 1.80 9.11 -2.38
CA PRO A 410 2.41 8.13 -1.49
C PRO A 410 3.03 8.75 -0.24
N PHE A 411 2.80 8.13 0.93
CA PHE A 411 3.36 8.55 2.21
C PHE A 411 3.87 7.34 2.99
N PRO A 412 5.05 7.41 3.66
CA PRO A 412 5.62 6.29 4.40
C PRO A 412 4.64 5.66 5.39
N GLY A 413 4.55 4.33 5.38
CA GLY A 413 3.70 3.56 6.30
C GLY A 413 2.22 3.50 5.92
N PHE A 414 1.72 4.37 5.04
CA PHE A 414 0.35 4.27 4.53
C PHE A 414 0.28 3.25 3.38
N PRO A 415 -0.77 2.44 3.31
CA PRO A 415 -0.91 1.46 2.23
C PRO A 415 -1.20 2.17 0.91
N GLU A 416 -0.43 1.81 -0.13
CA GLU A 416 -0.72 2.21 -1.49
C GLU A 416 -2.07 1.61 -1.92
N ALA A 417 -2.92 2.45 -2.51
CA ALA A 417 -4.24 2.07 -2.95
C ALA A 417 -4.66 2.89 -4.17
N PRO A 418 -5.32 2.25 -5.16
CA PRO A 418 -5.93 2.96 -6.26
C PRO A 418 -7.03 3.90 -5.75
N ALA A 419 -7.07 5.12 -6.28
CA ALA A 419 -7.98 6.17 -5.88
C ALA A 419 -8.73 6.78 -7.08
N ARG A 420 -9.94 7.28 -6.80
CA ARG A 420 -10.73 8.09 -7.74
C ARG A 420 -10.48 9.56 -7.44
N LEU A 421 -9.89 10.27 -8.39
CA LEU A 421 -9.78 11.72 -8.33
C LEU A 421 -11.13 12.37 -8.69
N PRO A 422 -11.41 13.59 -8.23
CA PRO A 422 -12.66 14.29 -8.56
C PRO A 422 -12.89 14.42 -10.06
N PHE A 423 -14.16 14.54 -10.44
CA PHE A 423 -14.60 14.63 -11.84
C PHE A 423 -14.25 13.39 -12.69
N SER A 424 -13.73 12.33 -12.09
CA SER A 424 -13.62 11.02 -12.75
C SER A 424 -14.74 10.10 -12.25
N PRO A 425 -15.47 9.41 -13.14
CA PRO A 425 -16.49 8.43 -12.75
C PRO A 425 -15.90 7.06 -12.37
N VAL A 426 -14.60 6.86 -12.57
CA VAL A 426 -13.86 5.62 -12.32
C VAL A 426 -12.53 5.92 -11.63
N VAL A 427 -11.94 4.91 -11.00
CA VAL A 427 -10.56 4.98 -10.49
C VAL A 427 -9.61 5.39 -11.62
N ASN A 428 -8.77 6.39 -11.37
CA ASN A 428 -7.86 6.97 -12.36
C ASN A 428 -6.49 7.34 -11.78
N TYR A 429 -6.17 6.89 -10.57
CA TYR A 429 -4.88 7.12 -9.92
C TYR A 429 -4.46 5.88 -9.12
N ASP A 430 -3.55 5.08 -9.68
CA ASP A 430 -3.21 3.75 -9.13
C ASP A 430 -2.19 3.79 -7.98
N ASP A 431 -1.26 4.75 -8.02
CA ASP A 431 -0.10 4.80 -7.13
C ASP A 431 -0.30 5.81 -5.98
N GLY A 432 -1.51 5.89 -5.43
CA GLY A 432 -1.88 6.86 -4.39
C GLY A 432 -2.03 6.25 -2.99
N ILE A 433 -2.49 7.08 -2.06
CA ILE A 433 -3.07 6.64 -0.78
C ILE A 433 -4.51 7.14 -0.69
N LEU A 434 -5.34 6.45 0.10
CA LEU A 434 -6.69 6.90 0.45
C LEU A 434 -6.77 7.21 1.94
N VAL A 435 -7.07 8.47 2.27
CA VAL A 435 -7.20 8.94 3.65
C VAL A 435 -8.65 9.28 3.93
N ARG A 436 -9.21 8.69 4.99
CA ARG A 436 -10.51 9.08 5.53
C ARG A 436 -10.36 10.39 6.29
N LEU A 437 -11.11 11.43 5.91
CA LEU A 437 -11.04 12.70 6.61
C LEU A 437 -11.47 12.53 8.09
N PRO A 438 -10.73 13.09 9.05
CA PRO A 438 -11.12 13.08 10.45
C PRO A 438 -12.55 13.63 10.63
N LEU A 439 -13.30 13.05 11.58
CA LEU A 439 -14.68 13.41 11.91
C LEU A 439 -15.74 13.18 10.81
N SER A 440 -15.37 12.72 9.60
CA SER A 440 -16.37 12.37 8.58
C SER A 440 -17.21 11.16 9.00
N GLY A 441 -18.37 10.98 8.37
CA GLY A 441 -19.30 9.89 8.63
C GLY A 441 -20.04 10.01 9.97
N ASP A 442 -20.26 11.22 10.47
CA ASP A 442 -20.95 11.46 11.74
C ASP A 442 -22.48 11.38 11.61
N GLY A 443 -23.01 11.35 10.39
CA GLY A 443 -24.44 11.30 10.08
C GLY A 443 -25.17 12.65 10.19
N ASN A 444 -24.48 13.75 10.54
CA ASN A 444 -25.07 15.08 10.67
C ASN A 444 -24.90 15.89 9.39
N PHE A 445 -25.81 15.71 8.43
CA PHE A 445 -25.82 16.48 7.19
C PHE A 445 -26.27 17.93 7.46
N PRO A 446 -25.43 18.97 7.20
CA PRO A 446 -25.84 20.36 7.36
C PRO A 446 -26.97 20.76 6.43
N ARG A 447 -27.86 21.66 6.87
CA ARG A 447 -29.02 22.09 6.07
C ARG A 447 -28.76 23.42 5.37
N ILE A 448 -28.89 23.44 4.04
CA ILE A 448 -28.90 24.63 3.19
C ILE A 448 -30.36 25.02 2.94
N GLN A 449 -30.75 26.19 3.42
CA GLN A 449 -32.09 26.73 3.26
C GLN A 449 -32.06 28.25 3.43
N ASP A 450 -32.59 28.98 2.45
CA ASP A 450 -32.65 30.44 2.48
C ASP A 450 -33.99 30.93 1.92
N ALA A 451 -34.81 31.51 2.80
CA ALA A 451 -36.20 31.81 2.48
C ALA A 451 -36.30 32.94 1.44
N GLY A 452 -36.92 32.66 0.31
CA GLY A 452 -37.15 33.65 -0.75
C GLY A 452 -35.97 33.81 -1.72
N VAL A 453 -34.93 32.98 -1.61
CA VAL A 453 -33.85 32.93 -2.59
C VAL A 453 -34.19 31.95 -3.70
N ALA A 454 -33.94 32.37 -4.95
CA ALA A 454 -34.13 31.58 -6.17
C ALA A 454 -33.27 30.31 -6.14
N ASP A 455 -31.96 30.45 -6.35
CA ASP A 455 -31.02 29.31 -6.32
C ASP A 455 -30.20 29.27 -5.03
N LEU A 456 -30.18 28.12 -4.35
CA LEU A 456 -29.50 27.94 -3.06
C LEU A 456 -27.99 27.72 -3.21
N VAL A 457 -27.56 26.86 -4.13
CA VAL A 457 -26.13 26.62 -4.38
C VAL A 457 -25.80 26.90 -5.84
N ARG A 458 -24.84 27.80 -6.07
CA ARG A 458 -24.26 28.05 -7.41
C ARG A 458 -22.85 27.47 -7.47
N MET A 459 -22.54 26.73 -8.52
CA MET A 459 -21.26 26.05 -8.70
C MET A 459 -20.41 26.78 -9.74
N GLY A 460 -19.12 26.95 -9.46
CA GLY A 460 -18.09 27.38 -10.40
C GLY A 460 -17.40 26.20 -11.12
N ASP A 461 -16.36 26.50 -11.89
CA ASP A 461 -15.56 25.51 -12.63
C ASP A 461 -14.83 24.56 -11.68
N ARG A 462 -14.82 23.25 -11.98
CA ARG A 462 -14.08 22.23 -11.23
C ARG A 462 -14.42 22.26 -9.73
N THR A 463 -15.71 22.24 -9.40
CA THR A 463 -16.20 22.30 -8.01
C THR A 463 -16.88 21.01 -7.55
N VAL A 464 -16.76 20.72 -6.25
CA VAL A 464 -17.36 19.54 -5.62
C VAL A 464 -18.31 19.99 -4.51
N LEU A 465 -19.52 19.44 -4.47
CA LEU A 465 -20.46 19.58 -3.36
C LEU A 465 -20.84 18.20 -2.80
N SER A 466 -20.57 17.97 -1.51
CA SER A 466 -20.92 16.69 -0.87
C SER A 466 -21.48 16.79 0.54
N GLY A 467 -22.59 16.07 0.76
CA GLY A 467 -23.09 15.75 2.10
C GLY A 467 -24.06 16.77 2.70
N PHE A 468 -24.91 17.40 1.91
CA PHE A 468 -25.85 18.43 2.40
C PHE A 468 -27.31 18.02 2.30
N ARG A 469 -28.13 18.55 3.22
CA ARG A 469 -29.59 18.61 3.08
C ARG A 469 -29.96 19.95 2.47
N ILE A 470 -30.55 19.98 1.28
CA ILE A 470 -30.89 21.21 0.56
C ILE A 470 -32.39 21.27 0.40
N ALA A 471 -33.04 22.29 0.96
CA ALA A 471 -34.49 22.31 1.07
C ALA A 471 -35.12 23.65 0.74
N ASN A 472 -36.31 23.61 0.13
CA ASN A 472 -37.19 24.77 -0.05
C ASN A 472 -36.56 25.92 -0.86
N ALA A 473 -35.79 25.60 -1.90
CA ALA A 473 -35.36 26.60 -2.88
C ALA A 473 -36.59 27.22 -3.56
N THR A 474 -36.58 28.54 -3.81
CA THR A 474 -37.69 29.18 -4.54
C THR A 474 -37.68 28.77 -6.01
N ASP A 475 -36.49 28.62 -6.59
CA ASP A 475 -36.26 28.10 -7.94
C ASP A 475 -35.45 26.80 -7.82
N ASN A 476 -34.13 26.80 -8.09
CA ASN A 476 -33.34 25.59 -8.18
C ASN A 476 -32.53 25.30 -6.90
N ALA A 477 -32.39 24.06 -6.47
CA ALA A 477 -31.60 23.75 -5.28
C ALA A 477 -30.08 23.85 -5.57
N ILE A 478 -29.61 23.25 -6.66
CA ILE A 478 -28.23 23.37 -7.14
C ILE A 478 -28.22 23.83 -8.60
N VAL A 479 -27.38 24.82 -8.92
CA VAL A 479 -27.20 25.34 -10.27
C VAL A 479 -25.72 25.36 -10.66
N ALA A 480 -25.42 24.80 -11.81
CA ALA A 480 -24.16 24.96 -12.52
C ALA A 480 -24.47 25.54 -13.90
N ASN A 481 -23.97 26.73 -14.22
CA ASN A 481 -24.34 27.43 -15.45
C ASN A 481 -23.11 27.96 -16.17
N ARG A 482 -22.82 27.43 -17.37
CA ARG A 482 -21.61 27.72 -18.15
C ARG A 482 -20.34 27.43 -17.37
N VAL A 483 -20.23 26.21 -16.86
CA VAL A 483 -19.06 25.75 -16.11
C VAL A 483 -18.53 24.43 -16.64
N GLU A 484 -17.25 24.18 -16.42
CA GLU A 484 -16.55 22.97 -16.80
C GLU A 484 -16.25 22.13 -15.56
N ASN A 485 -16.54 20.83 -15.64
CA ASN A 485 -16.28 19.83 -14.60
C ASN A 485 -16.98 20.09 -13.25
N VAL A 486 -17.94 19.26 -12.87
CA VAL A 486 -18.62 19.37 -11.57
C VAL A 486 -18.86 18.00 -10.96
N GLU A 487 -18.76 17.91 -9.63
CA GLU A 487 -19.12 16.71 -8.88
C GLU A 487 -20.14 17.05 -7.78
N ILE A 488 -21.28 16.35 -7.78
CA ILE A 488 -22.35 16.50 -6.79
C ILE A 488 -22.67 15.13 -6.21
N ARG A 489 -22.43 14.93 -4.90
CA ARG A 489 -22.66 13.63 -4.29
C ARG A 489 -23.17 13.63 -2.86
N ASP A 490 -23.85 12.56 -2.46
CA ASP A 490 -24.31 12.35 -1.08
C ASP A 490 -25.26 13.45 -0.56
N ASN A 491 -25.96 14.15 -1.46
CA ASN A 491 -26.88 15.23 -1.07
C ASN A 491 -28.33 14.73 -1.00
N THR A 492 -29.10 15.29 -0.07
CA THR A 492 -30.55 15.12 -0.01
C THR A 492 -31.22 16.44 -0.38
N ILE A 493 -31.93 16.46 -1.49
CA ILE A 493 -32.60 17.63 -2.04
C ILE A 493 -34.12 17.44 -1.90
N THR A 494 -34.81 18.40 -1.31
CA THR A 494 -36.26 18.31 -1.07
C THR A 494 -36.98 19.60 -1.42
N ASN A 495 -38.11 19.50 -2.13
CA ASN A 495 -39.03 20.61 -2.39
C ASN A 495 -38.34 21.83 -3.04
N ALA A 496 -37.65 21.61 -4.15
CA ALA A 496 -37.17 22.72 -4.99
C ALA A 496 -38.34 23.30 -5.79
N GLY A 497 -38.49 24.62 -5.80
CA GLY A 497 -39.60 25.29 -6.48
C GLY A 497 -39.56 25.17 -7.99
N GLU A 498 -38.38 24.98 -8.60
CA GLU A 498 -38.19 24.60 -9.99
C GLU A 498 -37.46 23.26 -10.12
N ARG A 499 -36.14 23.18 -9.88
CA ARG A 499 -35.35 21.97 -10.17
C ARG A 499 -34.47 21.56 -9.00
N GLY A 500 -34.29 20.26 -8.80
CA GLY A 500 -33.34 19.75 -7.81
C GLY A 500 -31.91 20.13 -8.22
N ILE A 501 -31.44 19.60 -9.34
CA ILE A 501 -30.13 19.91 -9.93
C ILE A 501 -30.34 20.46 -11.33
N PHE A 502 -29.84 21.67 -11.60
CA PHE A 502 -29.89 22.29 -12.90
C PHE A 502 -28.48 22.56 -13.45
N LEU A 503 -28.09 21.78 -14.44
CA LEU A 503 -26.81 21.90 -15.15
C LEU A 503 -27.08 22.49 -16.53
N ASN A 504 -26.78 23.78 -16.70
CA ASN A 504 -27.03 24.52 -17.91
C ASN A 504 -25.72 24.84 -18.63
N GLN A 505 -25.54 24.31 -19.84
CA GLN A 505 -24.39 24.58 -20.70
C GLN A 505 -23.06 24.20 -20.01
N VAL A 506 -23.02 22.99 -19.45
CA VAL A 506 -21.84 22.44 -18.77
C VAL A 506 -20.97 21.64 -19.74
N THR A 507 -19.65 21.70 -19.58
CA THR A 507 -18.67 20.98 -20.43
C THR A 507 -17.72 20.13 -19.59
N GLY A 508 -16.94 19.25 -20.24
CA GLY A 508 -16.01 18.36 -19.54
C GLY A 508 -16.75 17.22 -18.85
N SER A 509 -16.42 16.94 -17.59
CA SER A 509 -16.97 15.81 -16.84
C SER A 509 -17.94 16.21 -15.73
N VAL A 510 -19.16 15.68 -15.79
CA VAL A 510 -20.21 15.86 -14.78
C VAL A 510 -20.40 14.53 -14.05
N VAL A 511 -20.10 14.53 -12.75
CA VAL A 511 -20.22 13.33 -11.91
C VAL A 511 -21.28 13.55 -10.84
N LEU A 512 -22.38 12.81 -10.93
CA LEU A 512 -23.47 12.83 -9.95
C LEU A 512 -23.52 11.45 -9.27
N PHE A 513 -23.31 11.38 -7.96
CA PHE A 513 -23.38 10.13 -7.19
C PHE A 513 -24.29 10.20 -5.97
N ASP A 514 -25.11 9.17 -5.76
CA ASP A 514 -25.77 8.90 -4.47
C ASP A 514 -26.59 10.08 -3.90
N ASN A 515 -27.24 10.85 -4.78
CA ASN A 515 -28.13 11.93 -4.36
C ASN A 515 -29.58 11.43 -4.25
N ILE A 516 -30.28 11.93 -3.24
CA ILE A 516 -31.73 11.73 -3.06
C ILE A 516 -32.43 13.04 -3.42
N ILE A 517 -33.34 13.02 -4.39
CA ILE A 517 -34.01 14.23 -4.88
C ILE A 517 -35.52 14.04 -4.84
N THR A 518 -36.23 14.88 -4.09
CA THR A 518 -37.66 14.70 -3.86
C THR A 518 -38.48 15.97 -4.05
N GLU A 519 -39.69 15.81 -4.59
CA GLU A 519 -40.75 16.84 -4.60
C GLU A 519 -40.40 18.14 -5.34
N SER A 520 -39.60 18.08 -6.41
CA SER A 520 -39.43 19.22 -7.33
C SER A 520 -40.62 19.27 -8.29
N GLN A 521 -41.69 19.98 -7.92
CA GLN A 521 -42.94 19.97 -8.69
C GLN A 521 -42.97 21.02 -9.80
N GLY A 522 -42.37 22.20 -9.58
CA GLY A 522 -42.30 23.25 -10.58
C GLY A 522 -43.64 23.65 -11.21
N SER A 523 -43.52 24.17 -12.41
CA SER A 523 -44.60 24.46 -13.35
C SER A 523 -44.23 23.92 -14.74
N SER A 524 -45.05 24.16 -15.77
CA SER A 524 -44.75 23.74 -17.13
C SER A 524 -43.38 24.25 -17.60
N GLY A 525 -42.45 23.34 -17.93
CA GLY A 525 -41.07 23.65 -18.31
C GLY A 525 -40.06 23.68 -17.15
N SER A 526 -40.50 23.40 -15.93
CA SER A 526 -39.66 23.19 -14.72
C SER A 526 -40.13 21.93 -13.97
N GLY A 527 -39.66 21.69 -12.75
CA GLY A 527 -40.06 20.52 -11.96
C GLY A 527 -39.22 19.26 -12.23
N GLN A 528 -38.03 19.41 -12.82
CA GLN A 528 -37.10 18.30 -12.99
C GLN A 528 -36.36 18.00 -11.68
N GLY A 529 -36.22 16.72 -11.33
CA GLY A 529 -35.25 16.30 -10.31
C GLY A 529 -33.82 16.67 -10.74
N ILE A 530 -33.46 16.27 -11.96
CA ILE A 530 -32.21 16.66 -12.63
C ILE A 530 -32.54 17.18 -14.04
N LEU A 531 -32.04 18.36 -14.39
CA LEU A 531 -32.03 18.87 -15.76
C LEU A 531 -30.59 19.14 -16.21
N ILE A 532 -30.20 18.54 -17.32
CA ILE A 532 -28.94 18.81 -18.02
C ILE A 532 -29.27 19.35 -19.40
N ARG A 533 -28.92 20.61 -19.66
CA ARG A 533 -29.26 21.29 -20.93
C ARG A 533 -28.04 21.94 -21.55
N ASN A 534 -27.59 21.42 -22.68
CA ASN A 534 -26.50 21.99 -23.47
C ASN A 534 -27.03 22.62 -24.75
N SER A 535 -26.64 23.87 -24.99
CA SER A 535 -26.97 24.62 -26.21
C SER A 535 -25.80 25.50 -26.66
N ILE A 536 -24.59 25.02 -26.39
CA ILE A 536 -23.30 25.61 -26.74
C ILE A 536 -22.40 24.49 -27.27
N ASP A 537 -21.32 24.85 -27.95
CA ASP A 537 -20.27 23.89 -28.26
C ASP A 537 -19.51 23.46 -27.01
N GLY A 538 -19.05 22.22 -27.03
CA GLY A 538 -18.30 21.60 -25.96
C GLY A 538 -18.88 20.23 -25.60
N ASP A 539 -17.99 19.24 -25.58
CA ASP A 539 -18.35 17.89 -25.21
C ASP A 539 -18.59 17.83 -23.70
N VAL A 540 -19.63 17.10 -23.31
CA VAL A 540 -19.86 16.76 -21.90
C VAL A 540 -20.06 15.26 -21.74
N GLU A 541 -19.32 14.70 -20.80
CA GLU A 541 -19.51 13.35 -20.30
C GLU A 541 -20.22 13.45 -18.94
N VAL A 542 -21.39 12.83 -18.83
CA VAL A 542 -22.22 12.83 -17.63
C VAL A 542 -22.31 11.42 -17.10
N THR A 543 -22.01 11.25 -15.82
CA THR A 543 -22.26 10.01 -15.09
C THR A 543 -23.25 10.28 -13.96
N ILE A 544 -24.36 9.53 -13.93
CA ILE A 544 -25.38 9.56 -12.87
C ILE A 544 -25.50 8.17 -12.27
N ARG A 545 -25.11 7.98 -11.00
CA ARG A 545 -25.21 6.65 -10.34
C ARG A 545 -25.80 6.70 -8.95
N GLY A 546 -26.56 5.67 -8.58
CA GLY A 546 -27.05 5.48 -7.21
C GLY A 546 -28.12 6.47 -6.77
N HIS A 547 -28.83 7.12 -7.70
CA HIS A 547 -29.80 8.16 -7.35
C HIS A 547 -31.16 7.60 -6.96
N GLN A 548 -31.83 8.27 -6.03
CA GLN A 548 -33.25 8.07 -5.74
C GLN A 548 -34.01 9.37 -5.99
N ILE A 549 -34.79 9.42 -7.07
CA ILE A 549 -35.49 10.62 -7.54
C ILE A 549 -37.00 10.37 -7.42
N VAL A 550 -37.65 10.99 -6.43
CA VAL A 550 -39.03 10.62 -6.01
C VAL A 550 -39.98 11.80 -6.05
N GLY A 551 -41.15 11.62 -6.68
CA GLY A 551 -42.22 12.61 -6.61
C GLY A 551 -41.87 13.93 -7.28
N ASN A 552 -40.97 13.95 -8.27
CA ASN A 552 -40.70 15.16 -9.04
C ASN A 552 -41.67 15.24 -10.23
N ARG A 553 -41.91 16.42 -10.82
CA ARG A 553 -42.76 16.49 -12.02
C ARG A 553 -42.14 15.67 -13.15
N ILE A 554 -40.86 15.90 -13.40
CA ILE A 554 -40.01 15.08 -14.26
C ILE A 554 -38.86 14.52 -13.42
N GLY A 555 -38.51 13.25 -13.58
CA GLY A 555 -37.37 12.68 -12.87
C GLY A 555 -36.03 13.27 -13.34
N ILE A 556 -35.63 12.90 -14.56
CA ILE A 556 -34.42 13.38 -15.24
C ILE A 556 -34.77 13.89 -16.64
N GLU A 557 -34.22 15.03 -17.03
CA GLU A 557 -34.27 15.55 -18.39
C GLU A 557 -32.86 15.88 -18.90
N ILE A 558 -32.54 15.39 -20.09
CA ILE A 558 -31.25 15.59 -20.76
C ILE A 558 -31.51 16.15 -22.16
N SER A 559 -30.99 17.34 -22.43
CA SER A 559 -31.26 18.08 -23.67
C SER A 559 -29.98 18.59 -24.34
N ALA A 560 -29.75 18.17 -25.59
CA ALA A 560 -28.74 18.69 -26.51
C ALA A 560 -29.45 19.50 -27.60
N LEU A 561 -29.33 20.82 -27.51
CA LEU A 561 -30.06 21.78 -28.33
C LEU A 561 -29.08 22.52 -29.25
N GLY A 562 -28.81 21.96 -30.42
CA GLY A 562 -27.92 22.56 -31.41
C GLY A 562 -28.53 23.77 -32.13
N SER A 563 -27.71 24.45 -32.92
CA SER A 563 -28.16 25.53 -33.81
C SER A 563 -27.22 25.69 -35.00
N LEU A 564 -27.67 25.27 -36.18
CA LEU A 564 -26.95 25.49 -37.45
C LEU A 564 -26.72 26.97 -37.78
N THR A 565 -27.63 27.85 -37.35
CA THR A 565 -27.50 29.29 -37.62
C THR A 565 -26.43 29.95 -36.76
N GLN A 566 -26.20 29.43 -35.57
CA GLN A 566 -25.17 29.91 -34.65
C GLN A 566 -23.88 29.08 -34.71
N GLY A 567 -23.93 27.91 -35.37
CA GLY A 567 -22.82 26.97 -35.49
C GLY A 567 -22.55 26.17 -34.22
N PHE A 568 -23.58 25.87 -33.42
CA PHE A 568 -23.44 25.11 -32.17
C PHE A 568 -23.90 23.66 -32.33
N ASP A 569 -23.03 22.69 -32.06
CA ASP A 569 -23.25 21.25 -32.26
C ASP A 569 -22.93 20.47 -30.95
N PRO A 570 -23.74 20.66 -29.87
CA PRO A 570 -23.45 20.07 -28.56
C PRO A 570 -23.36 18.54 -28.63
N GLN A 571 -22.33 17.98 -28.00
CA GLN A 571 -22.15 16.53 -27.82
C GLN A 571 -22.36 16.18 -26.34
N GLN A 572 -23.30 15.28 -26.05
CA GLN A 572 -23.51 14.77 -24.69
C GLN A 572 -23.38 13.25 -24.68
N ILE A 573 -22.49 12.72 -23.84
CA ILE A 573 -22.41 11.30 -23.53
C ILE A 573 -22.91 11.15 -22.10
N VAL A 574 -23.94 10.34 -21.87
CA VAL A 574 -24.59 10.22 -20.56
C VAL A 574 -24.76 8.76 -20.17
N ASP A 575 -24.13 8.38 -19.06
CA ASP A 575 -24.28 7.06 -18.44
C ASP A 575 -25.09 7.20 -17.15
N ILE A 576 -26.26 6.58 -17.12
CA ILE A 576 -27.13 6.50 -15.96
C ILE A 576 -27.19 5.04 -15.51
N ASP A 577 -26.76 4.77 -14.29
CA ASP A 577 -26.71 3.40 -13.76
C ASP A 577 -27.28 3.34 -12.34
N ASN A 578 -27.93 2.22 -12.01
CA ASN A 578 -28.45 1.94 -10.67
C ASN A 578 -29.23 3.12 -10.06
N THR A 579 -30.16 3.68 -10.85
CA THR A 579 -30.93 4.88 -10.50
C THR A 579 -32.43 4.61 -10.50
N ASP A 580 -33.11 5.09 -9.47
CA ASP A 580 -34.54 4.92 -9.25
C ASP A 580 -35.29 6.23 -9.51
N LEU A 581 -36.19 6.21 -10.50
CA LEU A 581 -37.10 7.29 -10.85
C LEU A 581 -38.53 6.89 -10.45
N LEU A 582 -39.05 7.48 -9.39
CA LEU A 582 -40.24 7.00 -8.69
C LEU A 582 -41.32 8.08 -8.62
N ASN A 583 -42.55 7.72 -8.97
CA ASN A 583 -43.76 8.53 -8.79
C ASN A 583 -43.67 9.92 -9.46
N SER A 584 -43.09 10.00 -10.66
CA SER A 584 -43.04 11.25 -11.41
C SER A 584 -44.45 11.69 -11.82
N SER A 585 -44.80 12.97 -11.66
CA SER A 585 -46.16 13.43 -12.03
C SER A 585 -46.37 13.55 -13.55
N GLU A 586 -45.29 13.61 -14.33
CA GLU A 586 -45.25 13.52 -15.79
C GLU A 586 -44.28 12.40 -16.20
N GLN A 587 -43.28 12.65 -17.06
CA GLN A 587 -42.30 11.64 -17.48
C GLN A 587 -41.23 11.40 -16.41
N ALA A 588 -40.76 10.16 -16.28
CA ALA A 588 -39.63 9.89 -15.39
C ALA A 588 -38.30 10.26 -16.04
N LEU A 589 -38.07 9.89 -17.30
CA LEU A 589 -36.86 10.21 -18.04
C LEU A 589 -37.20 10.86 -19.39
N ILE A 590 -36.57 11.98 -19.70
CA ILE A 590 -36.67 12.68 -20.97
C ILE A 590 -35.27 12.86 -21.58
N ALA A 591 -35.13 12.50 -22.85
CA ALA A 591 -33.90 12.64 -23.63
C ALA A 591 -34.20 13.34 -24.96
N ILE A 592 -33.66 14.55 -25.17
CA ILE A 592 -33.96 15.39 -26.33
C ILE A 592 -32.69 15.77 -27.10
N ALA A 593 -32.60 15.35 -28.35
CA ALA A 593 -31.67 15.87 -29.34
C ALA A 593 -32.42 16.75 -30.36
N ASN A 594 -32.06 18.02 -30.49
CA ASN A 594 -32.73 18.95 -31.41
C ASN A 594 -31.71 19.72 -32.26
N ASN A 595 -32.07 19.99 -33.51
CA ASN A 595 -31.18 20.62 -34.50
C ASN A 595 -29.89 19.83 -34.57
N SER A 596 -28.72 20.44 -34.58
CA SER A 596 -27.43 19.74 -34.64
C SER A 596 -26.94 19.15 -33.31
N GLY A 597 -27.82 19.00 -32.31
CA GLY A 597 -27.47 18.33 -31.06
C GLY A 597 -27.25 16.83 -31.23
N ASN A 598 -26.19 16.31 -30.61
CA ASN A 598 -25.89 14.88 -30.58
C ASN A 598 -25.89 14.36 -29.13
N GLN A 599 -26.54 13.22 -28.92
CA GLN A 599 -26.62 12.56 -27.62
C GLN A 599 -26.32 11.07 -27.73
N GLN A 600 -25.50 10.56 -26.81
CA GLN A 600 -25.40 9.14 -26.51
C GLN A 600 -25.85 8.95 -25.07
N ILE A 601 -26.93 8.20 -24.84
CA ILE A 601 -27.53 8.02 -23.53
C ILE A 601 -27.65 6.53 -23.26
N ALA A 602 -27.16 6.11 -22.10
CA ALA A 602 -27.39 4.77 -21.59
C ALA A 602 -28.06 4.83 -20.22
N PHE A 603 -29.15 4.06 -20.05
CA PHE A 603 -29.80 3.85 -18.76
C PHE A 603 -29.78 2.36 -18.44
N ARG A 604 -29.10 1.99 -17.36
CA ARG A 604 -28.84 0.60 -16.97
C ARG A 604 -29.22 0.34 -15.52
N ASN A 605 -29.67 -0.89 -15.26
CA ASN A 605 -29.86 -1.43 -13.91
C ASN A 605 -30.75 -0.56 -12.99
N GLY A 606 -31.63 0.26 -13.56
CA GLY A 606 -32.46 1.21 -12.81
C GLY A 606 -33.93 0.82 -12.78
N ASN A 607 -34.74 1.68 -12.15
CA ASN A 607 -36.19 1.52 -12.08
C ASN A 607 -36.88 2.82 -12.50
N ILE A 608 -37.89 2.71 -13.36
CA ILE A 608 -38.84 3.76 -13.72
C ILE A 608 -40.23 3.30 -13.29
N LEU A 609 -40.73 3.86 -12.18
CA LEU A 609 -41.98 3.40 -11.56
C LEU A 609 -42.98 4.54 -11.39
N ASN A 610 -44.23 4.28 -11.83
CA ASN A 610 -45.40 5.13 -11.61
C ASN A 610 -45.29 6.56 -12.18
N SER A 611 -45.00 6.69 -13.47
CA SER A 611 -44.98 7.99 -14.16
C SER A 611 -46.39 8.46 -14.51
N GLY A 612 -46.69 9.76 -14.39
CA GLY A 612 -47.97 10.35 -14.77
C GLY A 612 -48.15 10.57 -16.28
N ALA A 613 -47.07 10.43 -17.06
CA ALA A 613 -47.07 10.38 -18.52
C ALA A 613 -46.32 9.13 -19.01
N GLU A 614 -45.46 9.24 -20.02
CA GLU A 614 -44.58 8.16 -20.45
C GLU A 614 -43.53 7.82 -19.38
N GLY A 615 -43.07 6.57 -19.32
CA GLY A 615 -41.94 6.21 -18.46
C GLY A 615 -40.65 6.90 -18.94
N LEU A 616 -40.27 6.59 -20.16
CA LEU A 616 -39.13 7.19 -20.87
C LEU A 616 -39.62 7.84 -22.17
N LEU A 617 -39.23 9.09 -22.40
CA LEU A 617 -39.41 9.79 -23.69
C LEU A 617 -38.05 10.11 -24.32
N ALA A 618 -37.77 9.55 -25.48
CA ALA A 618 -36.59 9.84 -26.28
C ALA A 618 -36.99 10.50 -27.59
N GLN A 619 -36.49 11.70 -27.84
CA GLN A 619 -36.90 12.53 -28.95
C GLN A 619 -35.70 13.12 -29.71
N ALA A 620 -35.61 12.82 -31.01
CA ALA A 620 -34.67 13.44 -31.92
C ALA A 620 -35.41 14.25 -32.99
N THR A 621 -35.09 15.54 -33.14
CA THR A 621 -35.77 16.42 -34.10
C THR A 621 -34.82 17.22 -34.97
N ASN A 622 -35.29 17.57 -36.17
CA ASN A 622 -34.54 18.30 -37.19
C ASN A 622 -33.34 17.49 -37.73
N ILE A 623 -32.09 17.84 -37.40
CA ILE A 623 -30.89 17.03 -37.73
C ILE A 623 -30.31 16.35 -36.48
N GLY A 624 -31.12 16.24 -35.41
CA GLY A 624 -30.67 15.73 -34.12
C GLY A 624 -30.27 14.27 -34.26
N SER A 625 -29.16 13.92 -33.60
CA SER A 625 -28.66 12.55 -33.54
C SER A 625 -28.76 12.04 -32.11
N GLN A 626 -29.30 10.84 -31.91
CA GLN A 626 -29.44 10.26 -30.59
C GLN A 626 -29.21 8.74 -30.61
N GLU A 627 -28.21 8.28 -29.88
CA GLU A 627 -28.04 6.88 -29.52
C GLU A 627 -28.63 6.66 -28.12
N LEU A 628 -29.55 5.71 -27.97
CA LEU A 628 -30.19 5.37 -26.71
C LEU A 628 -30.02 3.89 -26.41
N THR A 629 -29.42 3.56 -25.27
CA THR A 629 -29.42 2.21 -24.71
C THR A 629 -30.23 2.16 -23.43
N LEU A 630 -31.23 1.28 -23.37
CA LEU A 630 -31.96 0.93 -22.16
C LEU A 630 -31.76 -0.56 -21.86
N GLU A 631 -31.12 -0.87 -20.73
CA GLU A 631 -30.77 -2.24 -20.39
C GLU A 631 -31.07 -2.62 -18.93
N ASN A 632 -31.50 -3.86 -18.70
CA ASN A 632 -31.68 -4.44 -17.36
C ASN A 632 -32.53 -3.55 -16.43
N THR A 633 -33.52 -2.86 -16.99
CA THR A 633 -34.34 -1.87 -16.30
C THR A 633 -35.78 -2.35 -16.12
N ILE A 634 -36.42 -1.91 -15.05
CA ILE A 634 -37.87 -2.08 -14.85
C ILE A 634 -38.59 -0.78 -15.20
N VAL A 635 -39.52 -0.83 -16.15
CA VAL A 635 -40.44 0.26 -16.50
C VAL A 635 -41.86 -0.18 -16.18
N ARG A 636 -42.48 0.43 -15.18
CA ARG A 636 -43.80 -0.03 -14.69
C ARG A 636 -44.71 1.09 -14.24
N GLY A 637 -45.99 0.95 -14.57
CA GLY A 637 -47.06 1.77 -13.99
C GLY A 637 -47.11 3.19 -14.54
N SER A 638 -46.49 3.46 -15.69
CA SER A 638 -46.65 4.75 -16.39
C SER A 638 -48.09 4.91 -16.84
N MET A 639 -48.67 6.11 -16.74
CA MET A 639 -50.04 6.37 -17.24
C MET A 639 -50.10 6.42 -18.77
N GLY A 640 -49.01 6.81 -19.43
CA GLY A 640 -48.82 6.74 -20.88
C GLY A 640 -48.07 5.47 -21.30
N ASP A 641 -47.28 5.57 -22.38
CA ASP A 641 -46.44 4.48 -22.84
C ASP A 641 -45.33 4.17 -21.82
N GLY A 642 -44.89 2.92 -21.75
CA GLY A 642 -43.71 2.57 -20.96
C GLY A 642 -42.48 3.32 -21.49
N ILE A 643 -42.19 3.10 -22.77
CA ILE A 643 -41.09 3.74 -23.49
C ILE A 643 -41.64 4.35 -24.78
N ARG A 644 -41.33 5.62 -25.02
CA ARG A 644 -41.70 6.34 -26.23
C ARG A 644 -40.48 6.91 -26.92
N VAL A 645 -40.28 6.52 -28.17
CA VAL A 645 -39.19 6.97 -29.03
C VAL A 645 -39.79 7.73 -30.21
N GLN A 646 -39.35 8.95 -30.44
CA GLN A 646 -39.88 9.81 -31.49
C GLN A 646 -38.80 10.49 -32.30
N SER A 647 -38.94 10.47 -33.62
CA SER A 647 -38.09 11.23 -34.52
C SER A 647 -38.87 12.01 -35.58
N GLY A 648 -38.29 13.11 -36.08
CA GLY A 648 -38.81 13.82 -37.24
C GLY A 648 -38.46 15.30 -37.34
N THR A 649 -38.98 15.96 -38.36
CA THR A 649 -38.77 17.39 -38.62
C THR A 649 -40.06 18.19 -38.40
N PHE A 650 -39.97 19.40 -37.86
CA PHE A 650 -41.02 20.41 -38.07
C PHE A 650 -40.71 21.13 -39.40
N ASN A 651 -41.42 20.81 -40.49
CA ASN A 651 -41.37 21.50 -41.80
C ASN A 651 -40.15 21.27 -42.74
N GLY A 652 -39.52 20.10 -42.74
CA GLY A 652 -38.88 19.51 -43.94
C GLY A 652 -37.40 19.80 -44.26
N VAL A 653 -36.85 18.92 -45.13
CA VAL A 653 -35.50 18.71 -45.73
C VAL A 653 -34.33 18.18 -44.87
N SER A 654 -34.48 18.06 -43.56
CA SER A 654 -33.41 17.62 -42.65
C SER A 654 -33.75 16.28 -41.99
N THR A 655 -32.77 15.37 -41.93
CA THR A 655 -32.93 14.02 -41.37
C THR A 655 -32.52 13.97 -39.90
N ALA A 656 -33.47 13.66 -39.00
CA ALA A 656 -33.15 13.27 -37.62
C ALA A 656 -32.72 11.80 -37.60
N ALA A 657 -31.73 11.45 -36.79
CA ALA A 657 -31.20 10.10 -36.69
C ALA A 657 -31.34 9.57 -35.26
N GLN A 658 -31.84 8.35 -35.09
CA GLN A 658 -31.80 7.65 -33.81
C GLN A 658 -31.29 6.23 -33.98
N GLU A 659 -30.46 5.79 -33.05
CA GLU A 659 -30.10 4.39 -32.86
C GLU A 659 -30.57 3.99 -31.46
N VAL A 660 -31.48 3.03 -31.35
CA VAL A 660 -32.13 2.69 -30.07
C VAL A 660 -32.07 1.21 -29.77
N PHE A 661 -31.53 0.91 -28.60
CA PHE A 661 -31.36 -0.43 -28.07
C PHE A 661 -32.16 -0.60 -26.78
N ILE A 662 -33.18 -1.46 -26.80
CA ILE A 662 -34.01 -1.78 -25.63
C ILE A 662 -33.83 -3.27 -25.33
N ARG A 663 -33.04 -3.58 -24.31
CA ARG A 663 -32.59 -4.96 -24.04
C ARG A 663 -32.85 -5.42 -22.62
N ARG A 664 -33.33 -6.66 -22.45
CA ARG A 664 -33.42 -7.33 -21.12
C ARG A 664 -34.23 -6.55 -20.08
N ASN A 665 -35.22 -5.77 -20.51
CA ASN A 665 -36.05 -4.95 -19.63
C ASN A 665 -37.34 -5.66 -19.23
N GLN A 666 -37.93 -5.22 -18.11
CA GLN A 666 -39.31 -5.56 -17.72
C GLN A 666 -40.20 -4.33 -17.91
N ILE A 667 -41.05 -4.36 -18.93
CA ILE A 667 -41.91 -3.23 -19.32
C ILE A 667 -43.36 -3.65 -19.09
N VAL A 668 -43.89 -3.31 -17.91
CA VAL A 668 -45.11 -3.95 -17.40
C VAL A 668 -46.15 -2.99 -16.84
N ASN A 669 -47.43 -3.29 -17.07
CA ASN A 669 -48.57 -2.57 -16.49
C ASN A 669 -48.55 -1.05 -16.76
N ASN A 670 -48.13 -0.61 -17.94
CA ASN A 670 -48.24 0.79 -18.36
C ASN A 670 -49.61 1.05 -19.00
N GLY A 671 -50.12 2.29 -18.94
CA GLY A 671 -51.45 2.65 -19.42
C GLY A 671 -51.57 2.73 -20.93
N GLY A 672 -50.47 3.05 -21.62
CA GLY A 672 -50.32 3.06 -23.08
C GLY A 672 -49.66 1.79 -23.61
N ASP A 673 -48.95 1.91 -24.73
CA ASP A 673 -48.14 0.82 -25.28
C ASP A 673 -46.95 0.51 -24.36
N GLY A 674 -46.43 -0.72 -24.38
CA GLY A 674 -45.18 -1.04 -23.68
C GLY A 674 -44.02 -0.24 -24.26
N ILE A 675 -43.81 -0.39 -25.57
CA ILE A 675 -42.84 0.36 -26.37
C ILE A 675 -43.57 0.99 -27.56
N SER A 676 -43.45 2.30 -27.72
CA SER A 676 -44.03 3.09 -28.81
C SER A 676 -42.91 3.80 -29.56
N ILE A 677 -42.79 3.54 -30.87
CA ILE A 677 -41.73 4.10 -31.71
C ILE A 677 -42.36 4.76 -32.93
N GLU A 678 -42.12 6.05 -33.07
CA GLU A 678 -42.72 6.88 -34.09
C GLU A 678 -41.63 7.65 -34.87
N SER A 679 -41.67 7.57 -36.19
CA SER A 679 -40.87 8.43 -37.06
C SER A 679 -41.76 9.20 -38.03
N ASN A 680 -41.54 10.50 -38.13
CA ASN A 680 -42.35 11.41 -38.93
C ASN A 680 -41.49 12.24 -39.88
N GLU A 681 -42.09 12.66 -41.01
CA GLU A 681 -41.43 13.47 -42.04
C GLU A 681 -40.15 12.83 -42.59
N VAL A 682 -38.97 13.33 -42.22
CA VAL A 682 -37.67 12.83 -42.67
C VAL A 682 -36.87 12.46 -41.42
N ALA A 683 -36.82 11.16 -41.13
CA ALA A 683 -36.09 10.59 -40.00
C ALA A 683 -35.55 9.21 -40.36
N ALA A 684 -34.44 8.82 -39.73
CA ALA A 684 -33.85 7.50 -39.80
C ALA A 684 -33.77 6.92 -38.38
N GLN A 685 -34.34 5.73 -38.18
CA GLN A 685 -34.28 5.01 -36.90
C GLN A 685 -33.73 3.60 -37.12
N GLU A 686 -32.63 3.27 -36.44
CA GLU A 686 -32.09 1.92 -36.31
C GLU A 686 -32.40 1.39 -34.91
N LEU A 687 -33.03 0.22 -34.82
CA LEU A 687 -33.70 -0.23 -33.59
C LEU A 687 -33.37 -1.70 -33.29
N ALA A 688 -33.03 -2.00 -32.04
CA ALA A 688 -33.02 -3.35 -31.50
C ALA A 688 -33.88 -3.45 -30.25
N ILE A 689 -34.83 -4.37 -30.25
CA ILE A 689 -35.69 -4.67 -29.11
C ILE A 689 -35.52 -6.15 -28.80
N ASP A 690 -34.65 -6.47 -27.85
CA ASP A 690 -34.29 -7.86 -27.56
C ASP A 690 -34.45 -8.31 -26.11
N ALA A 691 -34.88 -9.56 -25.93
CA ALA A 691 -34.95 -10.24 -24.64
C ALA A 691 -35.76 -9.50 -23.55
N ASN A 692 -36.75 -8.70 -23.93
CA ASN A 692 -37.60 -7.98 -22.98
C ASN A 692 -38.81 -8.82 -22.54
N VAL A 693 -39.31 -8.54 -21.33
CA VAL A 693 -40.61 -9.00 -20.86
C VAL A 693 -41.58 -7.82 -20.92
N ILE A 694 -42.56 -7.89 -21.82
CA ILE A 694 -43.52 -6.81 -22.08
C ILE A 694 -44.92 -7.31 -21.78
N GLN A 695 -45.47 -6.91 -20.63
CA GLN A 695 -46.69 -7.53 -20.10
C GLN A 695 -47.71 -6.56 -19.52
N GLY A 696 -49.00 -6.79 -19.79
CA GLY A 696 -50.08 -6.12 -19.08
C GLY A 696 -50.23 -4.63 -19.40
N ASN A 697 -49.66 -4.16 -20.51
CA ASN A 697 -49.77 -2.75 -20.92
C ASN A 697 -51.15 -2.49 -21.55
N GLY A 698 -51.69 -1.28 -21.40
CA GLY A 698 -53.03 -0.91 -21.88
C GLY A 698 -53.16 -0.84 -23.40
N GLY A 699 -52.05 -0.59 -24.10
CA GLY A 699 -51.91 -0.61 -25.54
C GLY A 699 -51.27 -1.89 -26.08
N ALA A 700 -50.52 -1.77 -27.15
CA ALA A 700 -49.73 -2.84 -27.74
C ALA A 700 -48.50 -3.14 -26.89
N GLY A 701 -47.92 -4.34 -27.03
CA GLY A 701 -46.61 -4.61 -26.45
C GLY A 701 -45.53 -3.73 -27.11
N ILE A 702 -45.42 -3.82 -28.43
CA ILE A 702 -44.55 -3.01 -29.27
C ILE A 702 -45.38 -2.38 -30.39
N ARG A 703 -45.35 -1.06 -30.51
CA ARG A 703 -45.93 -0.31 -31.63
C ARG A 703 -44.84 0.45 -32.37
N GLY A 704 -44.76 0.24 -33.68
CA GLY A 704 -43.90 1.00 -34.59
C GLY A 704 -44.73 1.69 -35.67
N ALA A 705 -44.45 2.97 -35.93
CA ALA A 705 -45.05 3.72 -37.02
C ALA A 705 -43.98 4.53 -37.78
N ALA A 706 -43.80 4.20 -39.06
CA ALA A 706 -43.00 4.97 -39.99
C ALA A 706 -43.93 5.80 -40.90
N ASN A 707 -43.83 7.12 -40.82
CA ASN A 707 -44.74 8.05 -41.49
C ASN A 707 -43.99 8.94 -42.50
N ASN A 708 -44.71 9.34 -43.55
CA ASN A 708 -44.25 10.27 -44.57
C ASN A 708 -43.05 9.76 -45.35
N SER A 709 -41.83 10.28 -45.14
CA SER A 709 -40.61 9.85 -45.85
C SER A 709 -39.57 9.31 -44.88
N SER A 710 -40.00 8.79 -43.72
CA SER A 710 -39.10 8.24 -42.73
C SER A 710 -38.62 6.84 -43.10
N PHE A 711 -37.46 6.48 -42.55
CA PHE A 711 -36.84 5.17 -42.61
C PHE A 711 -36.80 4.60 -41.19
N GLN A 712 -37.45 3.46 -40.98
CA GLN A 712 -37.45 2.76 -39.70
C GLN A 712 -36.99 1.33 -39.90
N GLU A 713 -36.01 0.92 -39.12
CA GLU A 713 -35.30 -0.34 -39.30
C GLU A 713 -35.14 -1.10 -37.98
N TYR A 714 -35.51 -2.38 -38.01
CA TYR A 714 -35.36 -3.35 -36.93
C TYR A 714 -34.62 -4.59 -37.45
N VAL A 715 -33.34 -4.48 -37.81
CA VAL A 715 -32.59 -5.60 -38.43
C VAL A 715 -31.63 -6.28 -37.49
N THR A 716 -31.32 -7.54 -37.80
CA THR A 716 -30.22 -8.27 -37.17
C THR A 716 -28.90 -7.85 -37.80
N ASP A 717 -28.10 -7.08 -37.06
CA ASP A 717 -26.74 -6.72 -37.44
C ASP A 717 -25.76 -7.07 -36.31
N SER A 718 -24.94 -8.09 -36.56
CA SER A 718 -23.89 -8.50 -35.63
C SER A 718 -22.78 -7.45 -35.45
N ALA A 719 -22.57 -6.56 -36.43
CA ALA A 719 -21.59 -5.48 -36.33
C ALA A 719 -22.05 -4.40 -35.33
N ASN A 720 -23.35 -4.05 -35.37
CA ASN A 720 -23.96 -3.06 -34.48
C ASN A 720 -24.62 -3.67 -33.23
N SER A 721 -24.41 -4.97 -32.98
CA SER A 721 -25.07 -5.73 -31.90
C SER A 721 -26.60 -5.64 -31.93
N SER A 722 -27.21 -5.31 -33.08
CA SER A 722 -28.66 -5.26 -33.25
C SER A 722 -29.20 -6.66 -33.55
N SER A 723 -30.36 -7.00 -32.98
CA SER A 723 -31.02 -8.29 -33.21
C SER A 723 -32.46 -8.12 -33.72
N GLY A 724 -32.78 -6.95 -34.30
CA GLY A 724 -34.13 -6.57 -34.69
C GLY A 724 -35.10 -6.64 -33.51
N ILE A 725 -36.32 -7.14 -33.74
CA ILE A 725 -37.26 -7.46 -32.66
C ILE A 725 -37.11 -8.93 -32.32
N SER A 726 -36.40 -9.26 -31.25
CA SER A 726 -36.06 -10.65 -30.96
C SER A 726 -36.19 -11.13 -29.53
N ASN A 727 -36.54 -12.41 -29.37
CA ASN A 727 -36.52 -13.12 -28.08
C ASN A 727 -37.34 -12.43 -26.97
N ASN A 728 -38.34 -11.62 -27.32
CA ASN A 728 -39.19 -10.95 -26.35
C ASN A 728 -40.32 -11.88 -25.89
N VAL A 729 -40.73 -11.74 -24.63
CA VAL A 729 -41.93 -12.36 -24.06
C VAL A 729 -43.00 -11.28 -23.96
N ILE A 730 -44.02 -11.35 -24.81
CA ILE A 730 -45.03 -10.30 -24.97
C ILE A 730 -46.40 -10.87 -24.65
N SER A 731 -47.01 -10.43 -23.55
CA SER A 731 -48.28 -11.05 -23.11
C SER A 731 -49.25 -10.11 -22.40
N ASP A 732 -50.53 -10.49 -22.43
CA ASP A 732 -51.59 -9.81 -21.66
C ASP A 732 -51.74 -8.31 -21.95
N ASN A 733 -51.30 -7.81 -23.12
CA ASN A 733 -51.43 -6.40 -23.49
C ASN A 733 -52.83 -6.10 -24.09
N GLY A 734 -53.29 -4.85 -23.93
CA GLY A 734 -54.64 -4.38 -24.30
C GLY A 734 -54.88 -4.16 -25.80
N ALA A 735 -53.83 -4.26 -26.62
CA ALA A 735 -53.87 -4.35 -28.09
C ALA A 735 -52.97 -5.52 -28.58
N GLN A 736 -52.57 -5.52 -29.86
CA GLN A 736 -51.66 -6.54 -30.41
C GLN A 736 -50.33 -6.59 -29.64
N GLY A 737 -49.69 -7.75 -29.59
CA GLY A 737 -48.35 -7.87 -28.99
C GLY A 737 -47.30 -7.07 -29.77
N ILE A 738 -47.30 -7.18 -31.10
CA ILE A 738 -46.42 -6.39 -31.99
C ILE A 738 -47.27 -5.81 -33.11
N THR A 739 -47.20 -4.51 -33.36
CA THR A 739 -47.86 -3.84 -34.49
C THR A 739 -46.94 -2.82 -35.13
N LEU A 740 -46.58 -3.05 -36.39
CA LEU A 740 -45.70 -2.16 -37.16
C LEU A 740 -46.45 -1.66 -38.41
N ALA A 741 -46.33 -0.37 -38.71
CA ALA A 741 -46.99 0.24 -39.87
C ALA A 741 -46.08 1.21 -40.62
N ALA A 742 -46.07 1.11 -41.95
CA ALA A 742 -45.52 2.12 -42.84
C ALA A 742 -46.66 2.91 -43.50
N ASN A 743 -46.54 4.23 -43.51
CA ASN A 743 -47.52 5.17 -44.05
C ASN A 743 -46.85 6.18 -45.01
N GLY A 744 -47.59 6.66 -46.01
CA GLY A 744 -47.05 7.60 -46.99
C GLY A 744 -45.99 6.97 -47.89
N SER A 745 -44.79 7.55 -47.94
CA SER A 745 -43.62 7.06 -48.68
C SER A 745 -42.53 6.47 -47.77
N ALA A 746 -42.91 6.04 -46.56
CA ALA A 746 -41.97 5.57 -45.56
C ALA A 746 -41.41 4.19 -45.90
N THR A 747 -40.21 3.92 -45.40
CA THR A 747 -39.56 2.60 -45.47
C THR A 747 -39.57 1.94 -44.10
N LEU A 748 -40.06 0.70 -44.03
CA LEU A 748 -40.06 -0.12 -42.83
C LEU A 748 -39.34 -1.45 -43.09
N ILE A 749 -38.22 -1.66 -42.42
CA ILE A 749 -37.45 -2.89 -42.49
C ILE A 749 -37.52 -3.60 -41.14
N THR A 750 -37.92 -4.87 -41.10
CA THR A 750 -38.08 -5.57 -39.83
C THR A 750 -37.72 -7.05 -39.88
N ASP A 751 -36.81 -7.45 -39.00
CA ASP A 751 -36.54 -8.82 -38.62
C ASP A 751 -37.22 -9.11 -37.28
N ILE A 752 -38.27 -9.94 -37.30
CA ILE A 752 -39.01 -10.35 -36.10
C ILE A 752 -38.69 -11.83 -35.86
N GLN A 753 -38.00 -12.13 -34.77
CA GLN A 753 -37.47 -13.48 -34.55
C GLN A 753 -37.51 -14.00 -33.11
N GLY A 754 -37.90 -15.25 -32.92
CA GLY A 754 -37.84 -15.90 -31.60
C GLY A 754 -38.76 -15.31 -30.52
N ASN A 755 -39.73 -14.47 -30.88
CA ASN A 755 -40.62 -13.84 -29.90
C ASN A 755 -41.73 -14.80 -29.46
N SER A 756 -42.07 -14.77 -28.18
CA SER A 756 -43.23 -15.47 -27.61
C SER A 756 -44.35 -14.48 -27.35
N VAL A 757 -45.39 -14.50 -28.18
CA VAL A 757 -46.52 -13.58 -28.14
C VAL A 757 -47.80 -14.34 -27.78
N SER A 758 -48.45 -13.97 -26.67
CA SER A 758 -49.63 -14.70 -26.18
C SER A 758 -50.57 -13.86 -25.34
N ASN A 759 -51.88 -14.11 -25.44
CA ASN A 759 -52.93 -13.46 -24.64
C ASN A 759 -53.01 -11.94 -24.82
N ASN A 760 -52.50 -11.39 -25.92
CA ASN A 760 -52.67 -9.98 -26.25
C ASN A 760 -54.03 -9.79 -26.94
N ALA A 761 -54.61 -8.59 -26.84
CA ALA A 761 -55.87 -8.32 -27.52
C ALA A 761 -55.67 -8.35 -29.05
N ALA A 762 -56.16 -9.42 -29.68
CA ALA A 762 -56.02 -9.60 -31.12
C ALA A 762 -56.99 -8.71 -31.89
N VAL A 763 -56.47 -7.66 -32.52
CA VAL A 763 -57.22 -6.91 -33.53
C VAL A 763 -57.17 -7.71 -34.83
N ASN A 764 -58.33 -7.83 -35.48
CA ASN A 764 -58.47 -8.57 -36.73
C ASN A 764 -57.95 -10.03 -36.64
N ASN A 765 -57.95 -10.70 -35.49
CA ASN A 765 -57.41 -12.06 -35.31
C ASN A 765 -55.88 -12.20 -35.54
N SER A 766 -55.07 -11.22 -35.17
CA SER A 766 -53.61 -11.36 -35.12
C SER A 766 -53.01 -10.66 -33.91
N GLU A 767 -51.98 -11.25 -33.30
CA GLU A 767 -51.21 -10.61 -32.21
C GLU A 767 -49.90 -9.97 -32.70
N VAL A 768 -49.47 -10.31 -33.91
CA VAL A 768 -48.35 -9.69 -34.60
C VAL A 768 -48.86 -9.19 -35.94
N GLU A 769 -48.66 -7.92 -36.25
CA GLU A 769 -49.14 -7.30 -37.49
C GLU A 769 -48.08 -6.37 -38.09
N VAL A 770 -47.77 -6.54 -39.37
CA VAL A 770 -46.92 -5.63 -40.16
C VAL A 770 -47.74 -5.13 -41.34
N THR A 771 -47.88 -3.81 -41.47
CA THR A 771 -48.80 -3.19 -42.43
C THR A 771 -48.11 -2.19 -43.34
N ALA A 772 -48.36 -2.30 -44.65
CA ALA A 772 -48.06 -1.28 -45.65
C ALA A 772 -49.36 -0.54 -46.04
N ASN A 773 -49.48 0.76 -45.70
CA ASN A 773 -50.74 1.51 -45.84
C ASN A 773 -50.87 2.39 -47.09
N SER A 774 -49.84 2.52 -47.92
CA SER A 774 -49.86 3.39 -49.11
C SER A 774 -49.11 2.76 -50.28
N ASP A 775 -49.49 3.09 -51.51
CA ASP A 775 -48.87 2.64 -52.77
C ASP A 775 -47.38 3.02 -52.94
N THR A 776 -46.85 3.81 -52.00
CA THR A 776 -45.50 4.36 -52.01
C THR A 776 -44.64 3.92 -50.83
N THR A 777 -45.17 3.11 -49.88
CA THR A 777 -44.37 2.59 -48.77
C THR A 777 -43.48 1.44 -49.22
N ASP A 778 -42.27 1.35 -48.71
CA ASP A 778 -41.38 0.19 -48.93
C ASP A 778 -41.29 -0.62 -47.64
N VAL A 779 -41.74 -1.87 -47.66
CA VAL A 779 -41.74 -2.73 -46.47
C VAL A 779 -40.97 -4.01 -46.75
N CYS A 780 -40.06 -4.38 -45.85
CA CYS A 780 -39.46 -5.70 -45.84
C CYS A 780 -39.66 -6.34 -44.47
N ALA A 781 -40.19 -7.56 -44.44
CA ALA A 781 -40.37 -8.33 -43.20
C ALA A 781 -39.76 -9.73 -43.28
N VAL A 782 -38.89 -10.06 -42.33
CA VAL A 782 -38.45 -11.44 -42.06
C VAL A 782 -39.08 -11.92 -40.76
N LEU A 783 -39.81 -13.04 -40.83
CA LEU A 783 -40.43 -13.68 -39.68
C LEU A 783 -39.83 -15.06 -39.44
N ASN A 784 -39.16 -15.27 -38.31
CA ASN A 784 -38.53 -16.55 -38.00
C ASN A 784 -38.72 -16.99 -36.54
N SER A 785 -39.15 -18.24 -36.31
CA SER A 785 -39.25 -18.86 -34.99
C SER A 785 -40.11 -18.11 -33.97
N ASN A 786 -41.08 -17.31 -34.41
CA ASN A 786 -42.02 -16.64 -33.51
C ASN A 786 -43.17 -17.57 -33.11
N SER A 787 -43.71 -17.39 -31.91
CA SER A 787 -44.92 -18.06 -31.45
C SER A 787 -46.04 -17.04 -31.22
N SER A 788 -47.18 -17.22 -31.88
CA SER A 788 -48.40 -16.43 -31.73
C SER A 788 -49.62 -17.35 -31.89
N ALA A 789 -50.39 -17.55 -30.82
CA ALA A 789 -51.54 -18.45 -30.85
C ALA A 789 -52.66 -17.94 -31.76
N THR A 790 -52.84 -16.62 -31.80
CA THR A 790 -53.88 -15.98 -32.61
C THR A 790 -53.41 -15.70 -34.03
N GLY A 791 -52.10 -15.70 -34.27
CA GLY A 791 -51.49 -15.63 -35.60
C GLY A 791 -50.71 -14.34 -35.85
N ILE A 792 -50.02 -14.32 -36.99
CA ILE A 792 -49.20 -13.21 -37.49
C ILE A 792 -49.80 -12.75 -38.81
N ARG A 793 -50.10 -11.46 -38.96
CA ARG A 793 -50.60 -10.87 -40.21
C ARG A 793 -49.52 -10.03 -40.88
N LEU A 794 -49.34 -10.24 -42.18
CA LEU A 794 -48.73 -9.28 -43.09
C LEU A 794 -49.85 -8.68 -43.94
N ASN A 795 -50.08 -7.37 -43.81
CA ASN A 795 -51.16 -6.67 -44.49
C ASN A 795 -50.60 -5.69 -45.51
N ASN A 796 -50.89 -5.94 -46.79
CA ASN A 796 -50.49 -5.06 -47.88
C ASN A 796 -51.71 -4.33 -48.45
N ASN A 797 -51.97 -3.11 -47.96
CA ASN A 797 -53.01 -2.22 -48.49
C ASN A 797 -52.53 -1.46 -49.75
N SER A 798 -51.28 -1.67 -50.16
CA SER A 798 -50.58 -1.08 -51.30
C SER A 798 -50.90 -1.88 -52.58
N LEU A 799 -52.08 -1.63 -53.17
CA LEU A 799 -52.63 -2.45 -54.27
C LEU A 799 -52.25 -1.93 -55.67
N GLY A 800 -51.61 -0.75 -55.77
CA GLY A 800 -51.37 -0.03 -57.03
C GLY A 800 -50.13 -0.43 -57.86
N THR A 801 -49.10 -1.03 -57.25
CA THR A 801 -47.84 -1.39 -57.94
C THR A 801 -47.14 -2.59 -57.27
N PRO A 802 -46.84 -3.70 -57.98
CA PRO A 802 -46.07 -4.83 -57.42
C PRO A 802 -44.62 -4.40 -57.11
N GLY A 803 -44.10 -4.77 -55.93
CA GLY A 803 -42.67 -4.58 -55.57
C GLY A 803 -42.38 -3.92 -54.23
N PHE A 804 -43.40 -3.49 -53.48
CA PHE A 804 -43.27 -2.61 -52.30
C PHE A 804 -43.45 -3.30 -50.94
N PHE A 805 -43.74 -4.61 -50.91
CA PHE A 805 -43.73 -5.41 -49.68
C PHE A 805 -42.98 -6.74 -49.92
N GLU A 806 -41.73 -6.79 -49.47
CA GLU A 806 -40.87 -7.98 -49.48
C GLU A 806 -41.08 -8.85 -48.21
N VAL A 807 -41.14 -10.16 -48.40
CA VAL A 807 -41.23 -11.13 -47.30
C VAL A 807 -40.11 -12.15 -47.43
N GLY A 808 -39.31 -12.31 -46.38
CA GLY A 808 -38.27 -13.35 -46.32
C GLY A 808 -38.86 -14.74 -46.44
N ASP A 809 -38.32 -15.56 -47.36
CA ASP A 809 -38.79 -16.92 -47.70
C ASP A 809 -40.32 -17.08 -47.64
N LEU A 810 -41.05 -16.29 -48.44
CA LEU A 810 -42.51 -16.21 -48.45
C LEU A 810 -43.18 -17.59 -48.54
N SER A 811 -42.61 -18.50 -49.33
CA SER A 811 -43.14 -19.87 -49.50
C SER A 811 -43.04 -20.75 -48.25
N THR A 812 -42.15 -20.42 -47.31
CA THR A 812 -41.89 -21.20 -46.09
C THR A 812 -42.17 -20.43 -44.81
N VAL A 813 -42.56 -19.15 -44.89
CA VAL A 813 -42.81 -18.28 -43.72
C VAL A 813 -43.78 -18.90 -42.71
N SER A 814 -44.80 -19.62 -43.17
CA SER A 814 -45.74 -20.34 -42.29
C SER A 814 -45.14 -21.53 -41.57
N ALA A 815 -44.16 -22.22 -42.16
CA ALA A 815 -43.49 -23.36 -41.54
C ALA A 815 -42.42 -22.94 -40.53
N ARG A 816 -41.92 -21.70 -40.63
CA ARG A 816 -40.89 -21.15 -39.74
C ARG A 816 -41.43 -20.52 -38.47
N ASN A 817 -42.75 -20.38 -38.32
CA ASN A 817 -43.38 -19.74 -37.17
C ASN A 817 -44.47 -20.67 -36.61
N ILE A 818 -44.77 -20.51 -35.32
CA ILE A 818 -45.82 -21.25 -34.61
C ILE A 818 -47.05 -20.34 -34.52
N GLY A 819 -48.10 -20.68 -35.27
CA GLY A 819 -49.31 -19.86 -35.39
C GLY A 819 -49.79 -19.80 -36.84
N GLN A 820 -50.99 -19.24 -37.05
CA GLN A 820 -51.48 -18.99 -38.41
C GLN A 820 -50.78 -17.75 -38.98
N ILE A 821 -50.28 -17.82 -40.22
CA ILE A 821 -49.84 -16.65 -40.97
C ILE A 821 -50.97 -16.18 -41.90
N PHE A 822 -51.34 -14.91 -41.79
CA PHE A 822 -52.31 -14.25 -42.66
C PHE A 822 -51.56 -13.33 -43.64
N LEU A 823 -51.77 -13.56 -44.93
CA LEU A 823 -51.24 -12.71 -46.01
C LEU A 823 -52.43 -12.01 -46.66
N GLU A 824 -52.60 -10.72 -46.43
CA GLU A 824 -53.76 -9.96 -46.91
C GLU A 824 -53.35 -8.91 -47.97
N PRO A 825 -54.10 -8.79 -49.10
CA PRO A 825 -55.26 -9.60 -49.51
C PRO A 825 -54.94 -11.03 -50.00
N GLY A 826 -53.67 -11.37 -50.20
CA GLY A 826 -53.23 -12.70 -50.61
C GLY A 826 -51.75 -12.75 -50.96
N PRO A 827 -51.13 -13.94 -51.11
CA PRO A 827 -49.69 -14.07 -51.33
C PRO A 827 -49.17 -13.41 -52.62
N SER A 828 -50.02 -13.20 -53.63
CA SER A 828 -49.63 -12.64 -54.93
C SER A 828 -49.23 -11.17 -54.90
N VAL A 829 -49.56 -10.44 -53.82
CA VAL A 829 -49.20 -9.02 -53.68
C VAL A 829 -47.89 -8.81 -52.90
N PHE A 830 -47.22 -9.90 -52.48
CA PHE A 830 -45.95 -9.86 -51.77
C PHE A 830 -44.82 -10.32 -52.70
N THR A 831 -43.64 -9.75 -52.52
CA THR A 831 -42.41 -10.17 -53.21
C THR A 831 -41.66 -11.16 -52.33
N ASP A 832 -41.33 -12.34 -52.87
CA ASP A 832 -40.53 -13.33 -52.15
C ASP A 832 -39.04 -12.95 -52.14
N LYS A 833 -38.48 -12.78 -50.94
CA LYS A 833 -37.05 -12.55 -50.71
C LYS A 833 -36.40 -13.88 -50.29
N ALA A 834 -36.16 -14.74 -51.28
CA ALA A 834 -35.72 -16.12 -51.06
C ALA A 834 -34.26 -16.24 -50.59
N GLY A 835 -34.02 -17.03 -49.54
CA GLY A 835 -32.71 -17.34 -48.97
C GLY A 835 -32.19 -16.33 -47.95
N PHE A 836 -33.00 -15.36 -47.54
CA PHE A 836 -32.59 -14.27 -46.66
C PHE A 836 -33.09 -14.48 -45.22
N SER A 837 -32.16 -14.48 -44.26
CA SER A 837 -32.44 -14.50 -42.82
C SER A 837 -32.59 -13.12 -42.19
N SER A 838 -32.30 -12.06 -42.96
CA SER A 838 -32.49 -10.66 -42.59
C SER A 838 -32.91 -9.86 -43.83
N CYS A 839 -33.67 -8.80 -43.63
CA CYS A 839 -33.98 -7.85 -44.70
C CYS A 839 -32.77 -7.04 -45.17
N PHE A 840 -31.73 -6.89 -44.34
CA PHE A 840 -30.47 -6.26 -44.71
C PHE A 840 -29.55 -7.25 -45.43
N ARG A 841 -28.78 -6.75 -46.40
CA ARG A 841 -27.67 -7.49 -47.02
C ARG A 841 -26.37 -7.10 -46.33
N ASN A 842 -25.49 -8.08 -46.10
CA ASN A 842 -24.05 -7.85 -46.25
C ASN A 842 -23.70 -7.67 -47.72
#